data_AF-A0A800APW5-F1
#
_entry.id   AF-A0A800APW5-F1
#
_cell.length_a   1.000
_cell.length_b   1.000
_cell.length_c   1.000
_cell.angle_alpha   90.00
_cell.angle_beta   90.00
_cell.angle_gamma   90.00
#
_symmetry.space_group_name_H-M   'P 1'
#
loop_
_entity.id
_entity.type
_entity.pdbx_description
1 polymer ?
#
loop_
_entity_poly.entity_id
_entity_poly.type
_entity_poly.pdbx_seq_one_letter_code
_entity_poly.pdbx_strand_id
1 'polypeptide(L)'
;NYDLDDLNEYIKPQRDLQFTYLGIKTLYDRYLLKDKNGKPIELPQHMFMAVAMFLAQNELDSQGWAKKFYDILSKFEVMAATPTLSNARTPRHQLSSCYIGSSPDNIEGIFDGYKEMALLSKYGGGIGWDWTKVRGMGSFIDGHKNAAGGIVPFLKITNDIAIAVDQLGTRKGAIAVYIEPWHIDILDFIDLKKNSGEERRRAHDLFPALWINDLFMKRVEKDEVWTLFDPYETQDLTDVWGEEFEKRYIEYEKKEGIIKEKIKAKELWKKILLSYFETGNPFLCFKDNANRCNPNSHRGIIRSSNLCTEIFQNTEPNYYKIRVKFEDGTVIYFDENDEVEVDGGIVKKAKKITSLDSINTKRVFIVDKEKIDGDTAVCNLASVNLSKVNTKEDIERVVPIAIRMLDNVIDLNFYPLEKVKKTNLKTRAIGLGVMGEAQMLAEQEIEWGSDEHFQKIDEIMEAISYNAIKASSNLAIEKGKYPEFNGSSWSQGIMPIDVANKEAKKLTPNRGGLFGYIYDWNSLREKVKKDGMRNGYLMAIAPTSSISILTGTTQTIEPVYKRKWFEENLSGLIPVVVPNLNIKTWKYYAPAYDLDQKILIKAASVRQKWIDQGQSTNIFIRLDKASGKYLHEIYMLAWKLGLKSTYYLRSQSPEAANDVADRSMECLGCQ
;
A
#
# COMPACT_ATOMS: atom_id res chain seq x y z
N ASN A 1 -3.97 25.85 24.33
CA ASN A 1 -3.32 25.43 25.58
C ASN A 1 -4.19 24.39 26.25
N TYR A 2 -3.61 23.23 26.59
CA TYR A 2 -4.31 22.15 27.28
C TYR A 2 -4.42 22.44 28.78
N ASP A 3 -5.53 22.02 29.39
CA ASP A 3 -5.61 21.86 30.84
C ASP A 3 -5.02 20.50 31.19
N LEU A 4 -3.77 20.50 31.67
CA LEU A 4 -3.03 19.27 31.94
C LEU A 4 -3.51 18.55 33.20
N ASP A 5 -4.05 19.28 34.18
CA ASP A 5 -4.57 18.69 35.40
C ASP A 5 -5.83 17.88 35.09
N ASP A 6 -6.75 18.44 34.30
CA ASP A 6 -7.94 17.73 33.81
C ASP A 6 -7.58 16.50 32.95
N LEU A 7 -6.58 16.58 32.06
CA LEU A 7 -6.15 15.39 31.29
C LEU A 7 -5.51 14.33 32.17
N ASN A 8 -4.70 14.73 33.16
CA ASN A 8 -4.06 13.82 34.10
C ASN A 8 -5.10 13.09 34.96
N GLU A 9 -6.17 13.77 35.40
CA GLU A 9 -7.30 13.14 36.10
C GLU A 9 -8.13 12.22 35.17
N TYR A 10 -8.19 12.52 33.87
CA TYR A 10 -8.90 11.69 32.90
C TYR A 10 -8.22 10.36 32.62
N ILE A 11 -6.89 10.29 32.73
CA ILE A 11 -6.10 9.07 32.52
C ILE A 11 -6.61 7.94 33.41
N LYS A 12 -6.64 6.72 32.86
CA LYS A 12 -7.11 5.49 33.52
C LYS A 12 -5.96 4.47 33.66
N PRO A 13 -5.11 4.57 34.71
CA PRO A 13 -3.97 3.67 34.91
C PRO A 13 -4.34 2.18 34.93
N GLN A 14 -5.55 1.84 35.39
CA GLN A 14 -6.06 0.47 35.38
C GLN A 14 -6.10 -0.16 33.97
N ARG A 15 -6.09 0.64 32.90
CA ARG A 15 -6.01 0.16 31.52
C ARG A 15 -4.68 -0.49 31.19
N ASP A 16 -3.62 -0.27 31.99
CA ASP A 16 -2.35 -0.99 31.85
C ASP A 16 -2.50 -2.50 32.10
N LEU A 17 -3.50 -2.92 32.86
CA LEU A 17 -3.79 -4.33 33.12
C LEU A 17 -4.42 -5.06 31.93
N GLN A 18 -4.73 -4.36 30.84
CA GLN A 18 -5.20 -4.97 29.59
C GLN A 18 -4.05 -5.56 28.76
N PHE A 19 -2.80 -5.13 29.00
CA PHE A 19 -1.67 -5.65 28.24
C PHE A 19 -1.39 -7.11 28.60
N THR A 20 -1.15 -7.93 27.58
CA THR A 20 -0.46 -9.21 27.77
C THR A 20 1.01 -8.94 28.10
N TYR A 21 1.71 -9.94 28.65
CA TYR A 21 3.14 -9.82 28.92
C TYR A 21 3.94 -9.43 27.67
N LEU A 22 3.66 -10.09 26.53
CA LEU A 22 4.32 -9.76 25.27
C LEU A 22 3.95 -8.34 24.78
N GLY A 23 2.71 -7.92 24.97
CA GLY A 23 2.25 -6.57 24.59
C GLY A 23 2.96 -5.48 25.38
N ILE A 24 3.00 -5.57 26.71
CA ILE A 24 3.68 -4.58 27.56
C ILE A 24 5.20 -4.59 27.32
N LYS A 25 5.80 -5.76 27.11
CA LYS A 25 7.22 -5.87 26.78
C LYS A 25 7.54 -5.21 25.44
N THR A 26 6.71 -5.45 24.43
CA THR A 26 6.83 -4.81 23.11
C THR A 26 6.72 -3.29 23.21
N LEU A 27 5.75 -2.79 23.98
CA LEU A 27 5.59 -1.37 24.25
C LEU A 27 6.82 -0.77 24.94
N TYR A 28 7.34 -1.42 25.98
CA TYR A 28 8.56 -1.02 26.68
C TYR A 28 9.78 -0.99 25.74
N ASP A 29 9.95 -2.02 24.91
CA ASP A 29 11.15 -2.15 24.08
C ASP A 29 11.14 -1.15 22.92
N ARG A 30 9.99 -0.94 22.27
CA ARG A 30 9.91 -0.25 20.96
C ARG A 30 9.16 1.08 20.96
N TYR A 31 8.23 1.30 21.88
CA TYR A 31 7.30 2.43 21.78
C TYR A 31 7.54 3.51 22.81
N LEU A 32 7.85 3.16 24.07
CA LEU A 32 8.09 4.15 25.11
C LEU A 32 9.32 5.00 24.79
N LEU A 33 9.21 6.31 25.02
CA LEU A 33 10.36 7.21 24.97
C LEU A 33 11.34 6.85 26.07
N LYS A 34 12.63 6.85 25.71
CA LYS A 34 13.74 6.49 26.61
C LYS A 34 14.70 7.65 26.75
N ASP A 35 15.28 7.77 27.94
CA ASP A 35 16.38 8.68 28.20
C ASP A 35 17.68 8.20 27.52
N LYS A 36 18.75 8.99 27.68
CA LYS A 36 20.10 8.66 27.17
C LYS A 36 20.69 7.36 27.73
N ASN A 37 20.15 6.81 28.81
CA ASN A 37 20.57 5.56 29.44
C ASN A 37 19.67 4.38 29.02
N GLY A 38 18.72 4.59 28.10
CA GLY A 38 17.78 3.57 27.65
C GLY A 38 16.63 3.28 28.62
N LYS A 39 16.40 4.13 29.63
CA LYS A 39 15.31 3.96 30.59
C LYS A 39 14.06 4.70 30.13
N PRO A 40 12.85 4.08 30.17
CA PRO A 40 11.62 4.77 29.82
C PRO A 40 11.37 6.00 30.70
N ILE A 41 10.87 7.07 30.09
CA ILE A 41 10.54 8.34 30.77
C ILE A 41 9.03 8.58 30.88
N GLU A 42 8.21 7.60 30.51
CA GLU A 42 6.75 7.69 30.53
C GLU A 42 6.12 6.32 30.83
N LEU A 43 4.84 6.34 31.19
CA LEU A 43 4.01 5.15 31.41
C LEU A 43 3.09 4.91 30.21
N PRO A 44 2.52 3.71 30.02
CA PRO A 44 1.73 3.40 28.84
C PRO A 44 0.52 4.34 28.66
N GLN A 45 -0.19 4.67 29.75
CA GLN A 45 -1.31 5.62 29.64
C GLN A 45 -0.86 7.06 29.37
N HIS A 46 0.29 7.49 29.89
CA HIS A 46 0.88 8.79 29.56
C HIS A 46 1.24 8.85 28.07
N MET A 47 1.80 7.77 27.52
CA MET A 47 2.09 7.65 26.10
C MET A 47 0.83 7.86 25.26
N PHE A 48 -0.26 7.14 25.56
CA PHE A 48 -1.51 7.27 24.81
C PHE A 48 -2.12 8.67 24.92
N MET A 49 -2.11 9.29 26.11
CA MET A 49 -2.61 10.65 26.28
C MET A 49 -1.76 11.65 25.52
N ALA A 50 -0.43 11.54 25.58
CA ALA A 50 0.48 12.43 24.85
C ALA A 50 0.30 12.33 23.32
N VAL A 51 0.14 11.10 22.79
CA VAL A 51 -0.20 10.89 21.37
C VAL A 51 -1.55 11.52 21.04
N ALA A 52 -2.57 11.32 21.87
CA ALA A 52 -3.89 11.88 21.68
C ALA A 52 -3.90 13.43 21.69
N MET A 53 -3.18 14.04 22.63
CA MET A 53 -2.99 15.50 22.70
C MET A 53 -2.29 16.04 21.45
N PHE A 54 -1.25 15.34 20.97
CA PHE A 54 -0.59 15.75 19.75
C PHE A 54 -1.56 15.71 18.56
N LEU A 55 -2.32 14.62 18.41
CA LEU A 55 -3.27 14.47 17.30
C LEU A 55 -4.47 15.43 17.36
N ALA A 56 -4.83 15.92 18.56
CA ALA A 56 -5.93 16.86 18.76
C ALA A 56 -5.51 18.34 18.73
N GLN A 57 -4.22 18.67 18.64
CA GLN A 57 -3.72 20.03 18.88
C GLN A 57 -4.27 21.11 17.92
N ASN A 58 -4.70 20.72 16.72
CA ASN A 58 -5.30 21.61 15.72
C ASN A 58 -6.84 21.60 15.73
N GLU A 59 -7.47 20.89 16.67
CA GLU A 59 -8.92 20.91 16.84
C GLU A 59 -9.37 22.16 17.61
N LEU A 60 -10.57 22.67 17.29
CA LEU A 60 -11.16 23.80 18.03
C LEU A 60 -11.38 23.45 19.51
N ASP A 61 -11.89 22.24 19.78
CA ASP A 61 -11.96 21.64 21.12
C ASP A 61 -10.84 20.60 21.26
N SER A 62 -9.60 21.06 21.33
CA SER A 62 -8.43 20.18 21.46
C SER A 62 -8.50 19.30 22.70
N GLN A 63 -9.00 19.84 23.82
CA GLN A 63 -9.15 19.11 25.09
C GLN A 63 -10.11 17.93 24.97
N GLY A 64 -11.33 18.16 24.45
CA GLY A 64 -12.33 17.12 24.29
C GLY A 64 -11.94 16.07 23.25
N TRP A 65 -11.29 16.48 22.15
CA TRP A 65 -10.78 15.53 21.16
C TRP A 65 -9.61 14.69 21.67
N ALA A 66 -8.71 15.26 22.49
CA ALA A 66 -7.65 14.48 23.14
C ALA A 66 -8.25 13.37 24.02
N LYS A 67 -9.30 13.65 24.80
CA LYS A 67 -10.01 12.63 25.60
C LYS A 67 -10.62 11.52 24.72
N LYS A 68 -11.25 11.88 23.60
CA LYS A 68 -11.84 10.91 22.64
C LYS A 68 -10.78 10.03 21.98
N PHE A 69 -9.67 10.62 21.52
CA PHE A 69 -8.55 9.87 20.94
C PHE A 69 -7.88 8.97 21.98
N TYR A 70 -7.66 9.48 23.19
CA TYR A 70 -7.14 8.69 24.30
C TYR A 70 -8.01 7.47 24.59
N ASP A 71 -9.34 7.63 24.61
CA ASP A 71 -10.25 6.52 24.90
C ASP A 71 -10.17 5.41 23.85
N ILE A 72 -10.23 5.72 22.54
CA ILE A 72 -10.18 4.68 21.52
C ILE A 72 -8.81 3.97 21.46
N LEU A 73 -7.72 4.70 21.74
CA LEU A 73 -6.36 4.15 21.76
C LEU A 73 -6.12 3.28 23.00
N SER A 74 -6.38 3.81 24.20
CA SER A 74 -6.08 3.10 25.47
C SER A 74 -7.04 1.97 25.82
N LYS A 75 -8.23 1.93 25.21
CA LYS A 75 -9.14 0.76 25.25
C LYS A 75 -8.79 -0.31 24.20
N PHE A 76 -7.78 -0.05 23.35
CA PHE A 76 -7.42 -0.87 22.20
C PHE A 76 -8.58 -1.09 21.22
N GLU A 77 -9.50 -0.12 21.11
CA GLU A 77 -10.60 -0.13 20.14
C GLU A 77 -10.07 0.17 18.73
N VAL A 78 -9.09 1.09 18.65
CA VAL A 78 -8.35 1.44 17.44
C VAL A 78 -6.88 1.56 17.82
N MET A 79 -5.99 1.15 16.92
CA MET A 79 -4.57 1.40 17.10
C MET A 79 -4.00 2.11 15.87
N ALA A 80 -3.31 3.23 16.09
CA ALA A 80 -2.56 3.91 15.05
C ALA A 80 -1.33 3.09 14.65
N ALA A 81 -0.84 3.29 13.43
CA ALA A 81 0.38 2.62 12.96
C ALA A 81 1.61 2.99 13.81
N THR A 82 2.62 2.11 13.76
CA THR A 82 3.86 2.25 14.54
C THR A 82 4.48 3.65 14.46
N PRO A 83 4.67 4.27 13.28
CA PRO A 83 5.30 5.61 13.22
C PRO A 83 4.51 6.68 13.97
N THR A 84 3.17 6.64 13.92
CA THR A 84 2.34 7.59 14.68
C THR A 84 2.51 7.37 16.18
N LEU A 85 2.44 6.11 16.64
CA LEU A 85 2.60 5.79 18.06
C LEU A 85 3.99 6.09 18.59
N SER A 86 5.04 5.91 17.80
CA SER A 86 6.42 6.17 18.23
C SER A 86 6.79 7.66 18.17
N ASN A 87 6.30 8.39 17.17
CA ASN A 87 6.87 9.71 16.83
C ASN A 87 5.98 10.91 17.17
N ALA A 88 4.66 10.76 17.36
CA ALA A 88 3.74 11.90 17.57
C ALA A 88 4.18 12.83 18.71
N ARG A 89 4.68 12.29 19.82
CA ARG A 89 5.14 13.09 20.98
C ARG A 89 6.63 13.43 20.98
N THR A 90 7.31 13.25 19.85
CA THR A 90 8.74 13.55 19.70
C THR A 90 8.95 14.91 19.01
N PRO A 91 10.13 15.53 19.14
CA PRO A 91 10.47 16.75 18.38
C PRO A 91 10.42 16.58 16.85
N ARG A 92 10.48 15.33 16.35
CA ARG A 92 10.46 15.02 14.92
C ARG A 92 9.34 14.02 14.59
N HIS A 93 8.16 14.55 14.38
CA HIS A 93 6.91 13.81 14.21
C HIS A 93 6.68 13.35 12.75
N GLN A 94 7.49 12.41 12.24
CA GLN A 94 7.13 11.70 11.02
C GLN A 94 6.18 10.55 11.38
N LEU A 95 4.97 10.56 10.83
CA LEU A 95 3.82 9.75 11.27
C LEU A 95 3.31 8.77 10.20
N SER A 96 3.64 9.01 8.93
CA SER A 96 3.18 8.19 7.80
C SER A 96 4.03 6.94 7.60
N SER A 97 3.42 5.82 7.25
CA SER A 97 4.14 4.54 7.12
C SER A 97 4.47 4.14 5.68
N CYS A 98 3.67 4.58 4.71
CA CYS A 98 3.71 4.00 3.36
C CYS A 98 3.88 5.07 2.29
N TYR A 99 4.76 4.83 1.32
CA TYR A 99 4.97 5.69 0.16
C TYR A 99 4.89 4.91 -1.15
N ILE A 100 4.38 5.57 -2.19
CA ILE A 100 4.31 5.00 -3.55
C ILE A 100 4.82 6.03 -4.55
N GLY A 101 5.75 5.63 -5.41
CA GLY A 101 6.24 6.46 -6.50
C GLY A 101 6.39 5.70 -7.81
N SER A 102 6.90 6.40 -8.82
CA SER A 102 7.14 5.87 -10.15
C SER A 102 8.36 6.52 -10.78
N SER A 103 9.11 5.73 -11.55
CA SER A 103 10.31 6.18 -12.25
C SER A 103 9.99 6.56 -13.70
N PRO A 104 10.42 7.74 -14.19
CA PRO A 104 10.41 8.04 -15.61
C PRO A 104 11.58 7.33 -16.33
N ASP A 105 11.51 7.27 -17.66
CA ASP A 105 12.54 6.64 -18.50
C ASP A 105 13.65 7.62 -18.94
N ASN A 106 14.29 8.28 -17.97
CA ASN A 106 15.46 9.13 -18.19
C ASN A 106 16.38 9.12 -16.96
N ILE A 107 17.67 9.41 -17.18
CA ILE A 107 18.69 9.24 -16.13
C ILE A 107 18.49 10.23 -14.98
N GLU A 108 18.08 11.47 -15.27
CA GLU A 108 17.84 12.49 -14.25
C GLU A 108 16.72 12.04 -13.31
N GLY A 109 15.63 11.55 -13.86
CA GLY A 109 14.48 11.07 -13.09
C GLY A 109 14.70 9.76 -12.35
N ILE A 110 15.51 8.84 -12.88
CA ILE A 110 15.90 7.64 -12.15
C ILE A 110 16.73 8.03 -10.91
N PHE A 111 17.70 8.94 -11.06
CA PHE A 111 18.55 9.38 -9.95
C PHE A 111 17.82 10.27 -8.93
N ASP A 112 16.90 11.12 -9.39
CA ASP A 112 16.00 11.83 -8.48
C ASP A 112 15.11 10.84 -7.72
N GLY A 113 14.63 9.77 -8.37
CA GLY A 113 13.92 8.66 -7.74
C GLY A 113 14.74 7.99 -6.63
N TYR A 114 16.03 7.75 -6.84
CA TYR A 114 16.92 7.24 -5.79
C TYR A 114 17.03 8.16 -4.59
N LYS A 115 17.17 9.47 -4.82
CA LYS A 115 17.17 10.46 -3.75
C LYS A 115 15.85 10.47 -3.00
N GLU A 116 14.72 10.38 -3.72
CA GLU A 116 13.39 10.29 -3.11
C GLU A 116 13.29 9.03 -2.23
N MET A 117 13.61 7.85 -2.76
CA MET A 117 13.57 6.59 -2.02
C MET A 117 14.48 6.59 -0.79
N ALA A 118 15.71 7.10 -0.90
CA ALA A 118 16.64 7.22 0.22
C ALA A 118 16.06 8.12 1.33
N LEU A 119 15.52 9.29 0.98
CA LEU A 119 14.92 10.19 1.95
C LEU A 119 13.68 9.56 2.61
N LEU A 120 12.82 8.90 1.85
CA LEU A 120 11.62 8.24 2.39
C LEU A 120 11.97 7.06 3.29
N SER A 121 12.96 6.25 2.91
CA SER A 121 13.47 5.12 3.72
C SER A 121 14.04 5.63 5.04
N LYS A 122 14.89 6.66 5.01
CA LYS A 122 15.52 7.25 6.22
C LYS A 122 14.51 7.57 7.32
N TYR A 123 13.32 8.04 6.96
CA TYR A 123 12.28 8.42 7.93
C TYR A 123 11.26 7.33 8.24
N GLY A 124 11.56 6.07 7.91
CA GLY A 124 10.78 4.93 8.39
C GLY A 124 9.64 4.48 7.48
N GLY A 125 9.61 4.93 6.22
CA GLY A 125 8.57 4.52 5.28
C GLY A 125 8.87 3.22 4.56
N GLY A 126 7.89 2.33 4.48
CA GLY A 126 7.85 1.26 3.49
C GLY A 126 7.51 1.81 2.10
N ILE A 127 8.24 1.39 1.08
CA ILE A 127 8.20 2.01 -0.26
C ILE A 127 7.72 1.00 -1.29
N GLY A 128 6.79 1.41 -2.14
CA GLY A 128 6.50 0.76 -3.42
C GLY A 128 6.87 1.67 -4.59
N TRP A 129 7.53 1.14 -5.62
CA TRP A 129 7.99 1.95 -6.75
C TRP A 129 7.73 1.29 -8.10
N ASP A 130 7.03 1.99 -9.00
CA ASP A 130 6.79 1.56 -10.38
C ASP A 130 8.02 1.80 -11.26
N TRP A 131 8.44 0.75 -11.97
CA TRP A 131 9.56 0.75 -12.92
C TRP A 131 9.12 0.43 -14.35
N THR A 132 7.82 0.25 -14.60
CA THR A 132 7.31 -0.23 -15.89
C THR A 132 7.64 0.69 -17.07
N LYS A 133 7.79 2.01 -16.83
CA LYS A 133 8.15 2.97 -17.90
C LYS A 133 9.60 2.84 -18.35
N VAL A 134 10.51 2.34 -17.51
CA VAL A 134 11.94 2.29 -17.81
C VAL A 134 12.20 1.26 -18.92
N ARG A 135 12.94 1.66 -19.94
CA ARG A 135 13.19 0.83 -21.13
C ARG A 135 13.92 -0.47 -20.82
N GLY A 136 13.63 -1.49 -21.62
CA GLY A 136 14.17 -2.84 -21.46
C GLY A 136 15.60 -3.03 -21.98
N MET A 137 16.15 -4.22 -21.74
CA MET A 137 17.45 -4.60 -22.28
C MET A 137 17.44 -4.59 -23.81
N GLY A 138 18.51 -4.09 -24.42
CA GLY A 138 18.63 -3.99 -25.87
C GLY A 138 17.88 -2.81 -26.49
N SER A 139 17.22 -1.98 -25.67
CA SER A 139 16.56 -0.75 -26.14
C SER A 139 17.55 0.27 -26.71
N PHE A 140 16.99 1.33 -27.29
CA PHE A 140 17.74 2.43 -27.90
C PHE A 140 18.26 3.40 -26.84
N ILE A 141 19.46 3.92 -27.05
CA ILE A 141 19.96 5.11 -26.34
C ILE A 141 20.49 6.07 -27.40
N ASP A 142 19.90 7.26 -27.46
CA ASP A 142 20.33 8.35 -28.34
C ASP A 142 20.47 7.97 -29.83
N GLY A 143 19.63 7.04 -30.30
CA GLY A 143 19.63 6.53 -31.68
C GLY A 143 20.46 5.26 -31.89
N HIS A 144 21.22 4.82 -30.89
CA HIS A 144 21.97 3.58 -30.92
C HIS A 144 21.11 2.40 -30.46
N LYS A 145 20.87 1.43 -31.36
CA LYS A 145 20.19 0.15 -31.05
C LYS A 145 21.05 -0.71 -30.11
N ASN A 146 20.40 -1.55 -29.30
CA ASN A 146 21.06 -2.51 -28.41
C ASN A 146 21.98 -1.86 -27.35
N ALA A 147 21.64 -0.66 -26.90
CA ALA A 147 22.48 0.12 -25.99
C ALA A 147 22.03 0.04 -24.52
N ALA A 148 20.72 -0.11 -24.26
CA ALA A 148 20.20 -0.14 -22.89
C ALA A 148 20.48 -1.46 -22.17
N GLY A 149 20.88 -1.38 -20.89
CA GLY A 149 21.13 -2.53 -20.01
C GLY A 149 19.87 -3.13 -19.35
N GLY A 150 18.70 -2.55 -19.61
CA GLY A 150 17.43 -2.92 -18.98
C GLY A 150 17.28 -2.43 -17.54
N ILE A 151 16.24 -2.92 -16.86
CA ILE A 151 15.86 -2.43 -15.53
C ILE A 151 16.76 -2.95 -14.40
N VAL A 152 17.33 -4.15 -14.54
CA VAL A 152 18.01 -4.84 -13.42
C VAL A 152 19.23 -4.08 -12.87
N PRO A 153 20.11 -3.47 -13.68
CA PRO A 153 21.20 -2.64 -13.14
C PRO A 153 20.69 -1.47 -12.27
N PHE A 154 19.58 -0.85 -12.65
CA PHE A 154 18.96 0.22 -11.86
C PHE A 154 18.29 -0.32 -10.59
N LEU A 155 17.70 -1.52 -10.65
CA LEU A 155 17.17 -2.20 -9.48
C LEU A 155 18.28 -2.62 -8.52
N LYS A 156 19.49 -2.94 -8.99
CA LYS A 156 20.65 -3.16 -8.11
C LYS A 156 21.02 -1.92 -7.29
N ILE A 157 21.00 -0.74 -7.89
CA ILE A 157 21.22 0.51 -7.14
C ILE A 157 20.10 0.70 -6.11
N THR A 158 18.86 0.38 -6.48
CA THR A 158 17.70 0.43 -5.55
C THR A 158 17.88 -0.54 -4.39
N ASN A 159 18.42 -1.74 -4.64
CA ASN A 159 18.77 -2.72 -3.62
C ASN A 159 19.79 -2.15 -2.64
N ASP A 160 20.85 -1.54 -3.16
CA ASP A 160 21.91 -0.97 -2.32
C ASP A 160 21.41 0.24 -1.51
N ILE A 161 20.42 1.00 -2.02
CA ILE A 161 19.74 2.04 -1.23
C ILE A 161 18.95 1.43 -0.07
N ALA A 162 18.21 0.34 -0.31
CA ALA A 162 17.46 -0.35 0.75
C ALA A 162 18.37 -0.87 1.87
N ILE A 163 19.58 -1.32 1.51
CA ILE A 163 20.60 -1.77 2.46
C ILE A 163 21.27 -0.60 3.17
N ALA A 164 21.67 0.44 2.43
CA ALA A 164 22.48 1.53 2.95
C ALA A 164 21.69 2.52 3.83
N VAL A 165 20.37 2.62 3.62
CA VAL A 165 19.53 3.63 4.28
C VAL A 165 18.52 2.97 5.21
N ASP A 166 18.97 2.72 6.44
CA ASP A 166 18.14 2.20 7.52
C ASP A 166 17.01 3.17 7.90
N GLN A 167 15.83 2.60 8.05
CA GLN A 167 14.63 3.22 8.56
C GLN A 167 14.83 3.67 10.01
N LEU A 168 14.84 5.00 10.21
CA LEU A 168 15.04 5.66 11.51
C LEU A 168 16.30 5.18 12.26
N GLY A 169 17.29 4.62 11.55
CA GLY A 169 18.50 4.04 12.13
C GLY A 169 18.26 2.80 13.01
N THR A 170 17.11 2.13 12.88
CA THR A 170 16.72 0.99 13.72
C THR A 170 16.30 -0.25 12.94
N ARG A 171 15.90 -0.11 11.68
CA ARG A 171 15.39 -1.20 10.82
C ARG A 171 15.95 -1.07 9.41
N LYS A 172 16.17 -2.19 8.72
CA LYS A 172 16.58 -2.18 7.31
C LYS A 172 15.52 -1.51 6.43
N GLY A 173 15.94 -0.82 5.38
CA GLY A 173 15.03 -0.31 4.35
C GLY A 173 14.32 -1.45 3.63
N ALA A 174 13.06 -1.23 3.25
CA ALA A 174 12.27 -2.22 2.53
C ALA A 174 11.52 -1.56 1.35
N ILE A 175 11.87 -1.99 0.14
CA ILE A 175 11.39 -1.40 -1.10
C ILE A 175 10.80 -2.50 -2.00
N ALA A 176 9.51 -2.39 -2.30
CA ALA A 176 8.88 -3.15 -3.36
C ALA A 176 9.02 -2.44 -4.69
N VAL A 177 9.30 -3.21 -5.73
CA VAL A 177 9.47 -2.72 -7.10
C VAL A 177 8.45 -3.39 -8.01
N TYR A 178 7.81 -2.62 -8.88
CA TYR A 178 6.68 -3.07 -9.69
C TYR A 178 6.99 -2.98 -11.18
N ILE A 179 6.63 -4.03 -11.92
CA ILE A 179 6.52 -3.99 -13.39
C ILE A 179 5.24 -4.70 -13.87
N GLU A 180 4.80 -4.38 -15.08
CA GLU A 180 3.73 -5.13 -15.76
C GLU A 180 4.27 -6.39 -16.48
N PRO A 181 3.48 -7.47 -16.61
CA PRO A 181 3.94 -8.76 -17.15
C PRO A 181 4.25 -8.76 -18.66
N TRP A 182 3.96 -7.68 -19.38
CA TRP A 182 4.34 -7.52 -20.79
C TRP A 182 5.71 -6.87 -20.97
N HIS A 183 6.33 -6.38 -19.90
CA HIS A 183 7.66 -5.78 -19.98
C HIS A 183 8.68 -6.81 -20.49
N ILE A 184 9.55 -6.43 -21.42
CA ILE A 184 10.52 -7.35 -22.05
C ILE A 184 11.49 -8.00 -21.03
N ASP A 185 11.91 -7.26 -20.01
CA ASP A 185 12.77 -7.79 -18.92
C ASP A 185 12.03 -8.67 -17.88
N ILE A 186 10.77 -9.09 -18.12
CA ILE A 186 9.96 -9.81 -17.11
C ILE A 186 10.63 -11.08 -16.58
N LEU A 187 11.34 -11.83 -17.43
CA LEU A 187 11.97 -13.09 -17.02
C LEU A 187 13.12 -12.86 -16.04
N ASP A 188 13.93 -11.84 -16.28
CA ASP A 188 15.00 -11.47 -15.35
C ASP A 188 14.44 -10.84 -14.07
N PHE A 189 13.36 -10.08 -14.19
CA PHE A 189 12.69 -9.45 -13.05
C PHE A 189 12.15 -10.48 -12.05
N ILE A 190 11.46 -11.54 -12.53
CA ILE A 190 10.95 -12.57 -11.62
C ILE A 190 12.06 -13.41 -10.99
N ASP A 191 13.27 -13.40 -11.57
CA ASP A 191 14.43 -14.12 -11.08
C ASP A 191 15.33 -13.28 -10.15
N LEU A 192 14.99 -12.00 -9.88
CA LEU A 192 15.80 -11.05 -9.10
C LEU A 192 16.26 -11.59 -7.75
N LYS A 193 15.43 -12.39 -7.08
CA LYS A 193 15.72 -12.91 -5.73
C LYS A 193 16.23 -14.35 -5.72
N LYS A 194 16.32 -15.02 -6.87
CA LYS A 194 16.77 -16.40 -6.92
C LYS A 194 18.23 -16.50 -6.49
N ASN A 195 18.52 -17.49 -5.64
CA ASN A 195 19.89 -17.77 -5.18
C ASN A 195 20.80 -18.35 -6.27
N SER A 196 20.25 -18.73 -7.43
CA SER A 196 20.97 -19.28 -8.57
C SER A 196 20.99 -18.31 -9.75
N GLY A 197 22.00 -18.45 -10.61
CA GLY A 197 22.21 -17.64 -11.81
C GLY A 197 23.25 -16.54 -11.64
N GLU A 198 23.24 -15.54 -12.51
CA GLU A 198 24.26 -14.49 -12.51
C GLU A 198 24.01 -13.45 -11.42
N GLU A 199 24.94 -13.35 -10.45
CA GLU A 199 24.85 -12.42 -9.31
C GLU A 199 24.70 -10.95 -9.74
N ARG A 200 25.29 -10.55 -10.87
CA ARG A 200 25.13 -9.18 -11.41
C ARG A 200 23.69 -8.84 -11.79
N ARG A 201 22.83 -9.85 -11.92
CA ARG A 201 21.40 -9.75 -12.24
C ARG A 201 20.50 -10.07 -11.02
N ARG A 202 21.01 -9.99 -9.79
CA ARG A 202 20.24 -10.27 -8.55
C ARG A 202 20.07 -9.04 -7.67
N ALA A 203 18.99 -9.00 -6.89
CA ALA A 203 18.65 -7.96 -5.94
C ALA A 203 17.85 -8.59 -4.79
N HIS A 204 18.56 -9.18 -3.82
CA HIS A 204 17.97 -10.02 -2.77
C HIS A 204 17.17 -9.25 -1.71
N ASP A 205 17.49 -7.97 -1.49
CA ASP A 205 16.89 -7.12 -0.46
C ASP A 205 15.68 -6.31 -0.98
N LEU A 206 15.33 -6.49 -2.25
CA LEU A 206 14.10 -5.94 -2.83
C LEU A 206 12.91 -6.90 -2.71
N PHE A 207 11.70 -6.35 -2.91
CA PHE A 207 10.46 -7.10 -3.00
C PHE A 207 9.82 -6.93 -4.39
N PRO A 208 10.17 -7.78 -5.37
CA PRO A 208 9.53 -7.75 -6.68
C PRO A 208 8.02 -7.92 -6.57
N ALA A 209 7.27 -7.20 -7.41
CA ALA A 209 5.82 -7.28 -7.51
C ALA A 209 5.38 -7.12 -8.98
N LEU A 210 4.32 -7.82 -9.37
CA LEU A 210 3.73 -7.72 -10.71
C LEU A 210 2.42 -6.94 -10.68
N TRP A 211 2.29 -6.04 -11.64
CA TRP A 211 1.09 -5.25 -11.91
C TRP A 211 0.33 -5.85 -13.10
N ILE A 212 -0.63 -6.72 -12.81
CA ILE A 212 -1.21 -7.67 -13.76
C ILE A 212 -2.52 -7.14 -14.33
N ASN A 213 -2.61 -7.02 -15.66
CA ASN A 213 -3.85 -6.68 -16.37
C ASN A 213 -4.74 -7.93 -16.63
N ASP A 214 -6.03 -7.69 -16.85
CA ASP A 214 -7.07 -8.68 -17.13
C ASP A 214 -6.75 -9.45 -18.42
N LEU A 215 -6.17 -8.80 -19.44
CA LEU A 215 -5.82 -9.44 -20.70
C LEU A 215 -4.84 -10.60 -20.48
N PHE A 216 -3.78 -10.36 -19.70
CA PHE A 216 -2.81 -11.41 -19.37
C PHE A 216 -3.49 -12.61 -18.72
N MET A 217 -4.34 -12.36 -17.72
CA MET A 217 -5.07 -13.42 -17.01
C MET A 217 -6.04 -14.18 -17.94
N LYS A 218 -6.75 -13.47 -18.83
CA LYS A 218 -7.59 -14.08 -19.88
C LYS A 218 -6.76 -14.96 -20.82
N ARG A 219 -5.56 -14.52 -21.23
CA ARG A 219 -4.67 -15.31 -22.10
C ARG A 219 -4.08 -16.53 -21.39
N VAL A 220 -3.80 -16.43 -20.09
CA VAL A 220 -3.41 -17.58 -19.26
C VAL A 220 -4.52 -18.64 -19.23
N GLU A 221 -5.77 -18.22 -19.03
CA GLU A 221 -6.92 -19.13 -18.99
C GLU A 221 -7.18 -19.81 -20.33
N LYS A 222 -7.04 -19.06 -21.44
CA LYS A 222 -7.26 -19.56 -22.82
C LYS A 222 -6.05 -20.22 -23.46
N ASP A 223 -4.91 -20.29 -22.76
CA ASP A 223 -3.64 -20.81 -23.28
C ASP A 223 -3.15 -20.10 -24.58
N GLU A 224 -3.34 -18.78 -24.61
CA GLU A 224 -2.98 -17.93 -25.74
C GLU A 224 -1.52 -17.46 -25.66
N VAL A 225 -1.05 -16.88 -26.76
CA VAL A 225 0.29 -16.25 -26.83
C VAL A 225 0.24 -14.90 -26.13
N TRP A 226 1.29 -14.55 -25.41
CA TRP A 226 1.55 -13.26 -24.78
C TRP A 226 2.76 -12.62 -25.46
N THR A 227 2.66 -11.32 -25.76
CA THR A 227 3.73 -10.55 -26.39
C THR A 227 4.43 -9.66 -25.36
N LEU A 228 5.75 -9.67 -25.35
CA LEU A 228 6.56 -8.78 -24.53
C LEU A 228 7.01 -7.60 -25.38
N PHE A 229 7.02 -6.41 -24.78
CA PHE A 229 7.37 -5.15 -25.44
C PHE A 229 8.45 -4.41 -24.64
N ASP A 230 9.26 -3.64 -25.36
CA ASP A 230 10.10 -2.60 -24.78
C ASP A 230 9.25 -1.34 -24.48
N PRO A 231 9.14 -0.91 -23.21
CA PRO A 231 8.36 0.28 -22.85
C PRO A 231 8.74 1.54 -23.63
N TYR A 232 10.00 1.67 -24.09
CA TYR A 232 10.41 2.84 -24.88
C TYR A 232 9.57 3.03 -26.15
N GLU A 233 9.15 1.93 -26.79
CA GLU A 233 8.36 1.95 -28.02
C GLU A 233 6.84 1.89 -27.77
N THR A 234 6.45 1.61 -26.52
CA THR A 234 5.06 1.37 -26.09
C THR A 234 4.65 2.12 -24.81
N GLN A 235 5.24 3.31 -24.58
CA GLN A 235 5.20 4.03 -23.30
C GLN A 235 3.80 4.23 -22.71
N ASP A 236 2.83 4.50 -23.57
CA ASP A 236 1.44 4.78 -23.22
C ASP A 236 0.68 3.55 -22.67
N LEU A 237 1.15 2.32 -22.90
CA LEU A 237 0.56 1.12 -22.30
C LEU A 237 0.54 1.20 -20.77
N THR A 238 1.51 1.91 -20.20
CA THR A 238 1.62 2.14 -18.76
C THR A 238 0.60 3.17 -18.24
N ASP A 239 -0.03 3.93 -19.13
CA ASP A 239 -0.97 5.00 -18.82
C ASP A 239 -2.44 4.61 -19.08
N VAL A 240 -2.68 3.42 -19.64
CA VAL A 240 -4.02 2.86 -19.93
C VAL A 240 -4.25 1.53 -19.21
N TRP A 241 -5.52 1.16 -18.99
CA TRP A 241 -5.93 -0.07 -18.30
C TRP A 241 -7.27 -0.58 -18.88
N GLY A 242 -7.68 -1.80 -18.52
CA GLY A 242 -8.95 -2.39 -18.98
C GLY A 242 -9.05 -2.52 -20.51
N GLU A 243 -10.22 -2.18 -21.06
CA GLU A 243 -10.51 -2.32 -22.50
C GLU A 243 -9.60 -1.46 -23.39
N GLU A 244 -9.22 -0.26 -22.93
CA GLU A 244 -8.32 0.61 -23.69
C GLU A 244 -6.91 -0.01 -23.76
N PHE A 245 -6.42 -0.57 -22.65
CA PHE A 245 -5.18 -1.33 -22.66
C PHE A 245 -5.26 -2.52 -23.62
N GLU A 246 -6.36 -3.29 -23.59
CA GLU A 246 -6.53 -4.43 -24.49
C GLU A 246 -6.44 -4.05 -25.96
N LYS A 247 -7.15 -2.98 -26.35
CA LYS A 247 -7.12 -2.45 -27.71
C LYS A 247 -5.70 -2.04 -28.10
N ARG A 248 -5.07 -1.20 -27.29
CA ARG A 248 -3.74 -0.65 -27.58
C ARG A 248 -2.67 -1.76 -27.64
N TYR A 249 -2.72 -2.71 -26.72
CA TYR A 249 -1.83 -3.86 -26.71
C TYR A 249 -1.93 -4.68 -28.00
N ILE A 250 -3.15 -4.99 -28.47
CA ILE A 250 -3.38 -5.73 -29.72
C ILE A 250 -2.94 -4.93 -30.95
N GLU A 251 -3.07 -3.60 -30.95
CA GLU A 251 -2.52 -2.73 -31.99
C GLU A 251 -0.99 -2.85 -32.06
N TYR A 252 -0.31 -2.81 -30.92
CA TYR A 252 1.14 -3.00 -30.87
C TYR A 252 1.56 -4.40 -31.30
N GLU A 253 0.80 -5.44 -31.00
CA GLU A 253 1.06 -6.79 -31.52
C GLU A 253 1.08 -6.83 -33.05
N LYS A 254 0.27 -6.01 -33.72
CA LYS A 254 0.20 -5.91 -35.19
C LYS A 254 1.21 -4.93 -35.79
N LYS A 255 1.69 -3.94 -35.03
CA LYS A 255 2.60 -2.89 -35.51
C LYS A 255 3.95 -3.46 -35.95
N GLU A 256 4.35 -3.28 -37.19
CA GLU A 256 5.68 -3.70 -37.67
C GLU A 256 6.79 -2.76 -37.18
N GLY A 257 8.02 -3.26 -37.11
CA GLY A 257 9.20 -2.44 -36.83
C GLY A 257 9.51 -2.11 -35.36
N ILE A 258 8.70 -2.60 -34.40
CA ILE A 258 9.01 -2.52 -32.96
C ILE A 258 9.55 -3.84 -32.42
N ILE A 259 10.33 -3.79 -31.34
CA ILE A 259 10.89 -4.95 -30.64
C ILE A 259 9.76 -5.72 -29.95
N LYS A 260 9.70 -7.03 -30.19
CA LYS A 260 8.71 -7.93 -29.60
C LYS A 260 9.30 -9.30 -29.32
N GLU A 261 8.91 -9.87 -28.20
CA GLU A 261 9.10 -11.29 -27.94
C GLU A 261 7.75 -11.97 -27.70
N LYS A 262 7.65 -13.27 -27.98
CA LYS A 262 6.41 -14.02 -27.80
C LYS A 262 6.65 -15.20 -26.88
N ILE A 263 5.77 -15.36 -25.91
CA ILE A 263 5.76 -16.48 -24.95
C ILE A 263 4.34 -16.98 -24.78
N LYS A 264 4.14 -18.26 -24.50
CA LYS A 264 2.80 -18.73 -24.08
C LYS A 264 2.46 -18.09 -22.72
N ALA A 265 1.29 -17.47 -22.60
CA ALA A 265 0.88 -16.79 -21.37
C ALA A 265 0.93 -17.75 -20.16
N LYS A 266 0.47 -18.98 -20.37
CA LYS A 266 0.50 -20.05 -19.36
C LYS A 266 1.92 -20.47 -18.96
N GLU A 267 2.89 -20.44 -19.87
CA GLU A 267 4.29 -20.74 -19.56
C GLU A 267 4.93 -19.61 -18.74
N LEU A 268 4.67 -18.34 -19.08
CA LEU A 268 5.09 -17.22 -18.24
C LEU A 268 4.46 -17.30 -16.84
N TRP A 269 3.16 -17.61 -16.76
CA TRP A 269 2.45 -17.78 -15.49
C TRP A 269 3.04 -18.88 -14.62
N LYS A 270 3.39 -20.04 -15.21
CA LYS A 270 4.10 -21.11 -14.48
C LYS A 270 5.43 -20.63 -13.90
N LYS A 271 6.21 -19.86 -14.66
CA LYS A 271 7.49 -19.30 -14.19
C LYS A 271 7.29 -18.29 -13.05
N ILE A 272 6.27 -17.44 -13.15
CA ILE A 272 5.88 -16.50 -12.09
C ILE A 272 5.55 -17.25 -10.80
N LEU A 273 4.64 -18.23 -10.87
CA LEU A 273 4.22 -19.01 -9.70
C LEU A 273 5.34 -19.85 -9.10
N LEU A 274 6.24 -20.37 -9.94
CA LEU A 274 7.43 -21.08 -9.47
C LEU A 274 8.35 -20.15 -8.69
N SER A 275 8.68 -18.97 -9.23
CA SER A 275 9.52 -18.00 -8.51
C SER A 275 8.87 -17.54 -7.20
N TYR A 276 7.54 -17.32 -7.22
CA TYR A 276 6.78 -16.94 -6.03
C TYR A 276 6.85 -18.01 -4.95
N PHE A 277 6.75 -19.29 -5.33
CA PHE A 277 6.90 -20.41 -4.41
C PHE A 277 8.34 -20.54 -3.86
N GLU A 278 9.35 -20.35 -4.70
CA GLU A 278 10.77 -20.48 -4.33
C GLU A 278 11.27 -19.34 -3.44
N THR A 279 10.83 -18.10 -3.71
CA THR A 279 11.43 -16.89 -3.11
C THR A 279 10.45 -16.06 -2.28
N GLY A 280 9.15 -16.38 -2.30
CA GLY A 280 8.11 -15.54 -1.73
C GLY A 280 7.77 -14.28 -2.55
N ASN A 281 8.37 -14.13 -3.74
CA ASN A 281 8.17 -13.03 -4.68
C ASN A 281 8.14 -13.54 -6.14
N PRO A 282 7.46 -12.87 -7.08
CA PRO A 282 6.88 -11.54 -6.95
C PRO A 282 5.52 -11.53 -6.24
N PHE A 283 5.21 -10.44 -5.54
CA PHE A 283 3.83 -10.18 -5.11
C PHE A 283 2.93 -10.00 -6.33
N LEU A 284 1.65 -10.37 -6.22
CA LEU A 284 0.72 -10.31 -7.35
C LEU A 284 -0.35 -9.26 -7.08
N CYS A 285 -0.40 -8.24 -7.93
CA CYS A 285 -1.37 -7.15 -7.85
C CYS A 285 -2.13 -7.05 -9.18
N PHE A 286 -3.44 -6.82 -9.13
CA PHE A 286 -4.33 -6.84 -10.29
C PHE A 286 -4.71 -5.40 -10.70
N LYS A 287 -4.04 -4.90 -11.74
CA LYS A 287 -4.13 -3.53 -12.29
C LYS A 287 -5.56 -3.08 -12.53
N ASP A 288 -6.34 -3.91 -13.21
CA ASP A 288 -7.67 -3.54 -13.67
C ASP A 288 -8.70 -3.61 -12.53
N ASN A 289 -8.53 -4.57 -11.59
CA ASN A 289 -9.34 -4.60 -10.36
C ASN A 289 -9.11 -3.37 -9.50
N ALA A 290 -7.86 -2.91 -9.39
CA ALA A 290 -7.53 -1.70 -8.65
C ALA A 290 -8.09 -0.44 -9.32
N ASN A 291 -7.82 -0.22 -10.61
CA ASN A 291 -8.22 1.01 -11.31
C ASN A 291 -9.74 1.11 -11.52
N ARG A 292 -10.46 -0.01 -11.69
CA ARG A 292 -11.94 -0.01 -11.75
C ARG A 292 -12.59 0.50 -10.47
N CYS A 293 -11.89 0.38 -9.35
CA CYS A 293 -12.35 0.84 -8.05
C CYS A 293 -11.66 2.14 -7.61
N ASN A 294 -10.92 2.83 -8.49
CA ASN A 294 -10.23 4.07 -8.15
C ASN A 294 -11.25 5.20 -7.94
N PRO A 295 -11.38 5.75 -6.71
CA PRO A 295 -12.32 6.85 -6.48
C PRO A 295 -11.92 8.16 -7.17
N ASN A 296 -10.65 8.33 -7.58
CA ASN A 296 -10.11 9.56 -8.15
C ASN A 296 -9.53 9.35 -9.56
N SER A 297 -10.15 8.49 -10.37
CA SER A 297 -9.70 8.20 -11.74
C SER A 297 -9.74 9.41 -12.69
N HIS A 298 -10.48 10.46 -12.35
CA HIS A 298 -10.56 11.71 -13.11
C HIS A 298 -9.28 12.56 -13.06
N ARG A 299 -8.36 12.26 -12.13
CA ARG A 299 -7.10 13.00 -11.95
C ARG A 299 -5.84 12.19 -12.22
N GLY A 300 -5.97 10.89 -12.49
CA GLY A 300 -4.82 10.03 -12.74
C GLY A 300 -5.16 8.56 -12.60
N ILE A 301 -4.11 7.73 -12.63
CA ILE A 301 -4.22 6.28 -12.56
C ILE A 301 -3.41 5.71 -11.41
N ILE A 302 -3.82 4.54 -10.94
CA ILE A 302 -3.06 3.75 -9.98
C ILE A 302 -2.05 2.92 -10.77
N ARG A 303 -0.77 3.21 -10.59
CA ARG A 303 0.33 2.60 -11.34
C ARG A 303 0.94 1.38 -10.65
N SER A 304 0.86 1.34 -9.33
CA SER A 304 1.44 0.31 -8.47
C SER A 304 0.81 0.39 -7.07
N SER A 305 1.31 -0.44 -6.16
CA SER A 305 0.95 -0.39 -4.74
C SER A 305 2.19 -0.12 -3.88
N ASN A 306 2.02 -0.04 -2.56
CA ASN A 306 3.12 0.10 -1.59
C ASN A 306 3.75 -1.27 -1.25
N LEU A 307 4.79 -1.28 -0.41
CA LEU A 307 5.52 -2.47 0.02
C LEU A 307 4.63 -3.66 0.45
N CYS A 308 3.54 -3.45 1.22
CA CYS A 308 2.69 -4.56 1.66
C CYS A 308 1.40 -4.74 0.84
N THR A 309 1.32 -4.12 -0.34
CA THR A 309 0.26 -4.30 -1.35
C THR A 309 -1.16 -3.88 -0.94
N GLU A 310 -1.36 -2.98 0.02
CA GLU A 310 -2.69 -2.52 0.47
C GLU A 310 -3.07 -1.11 0.02
N ILE A 311 -2.11 -0.26 -0.34
CA ILE A 311 -2.34 1.14 -0.72
C ILE A 311 -2.45 1.25 -2.24
N PHE A 312 -3.52 1.90 -2.71
CA PHE A 312 -3.85 2.03 -4.12
C PHE A 312 -4.29 3.46 -4.40
N GLN A 313 -3.32 4.31 -4.74
CA GLN A 313 -3.50 5.74 -4.96
C GLN A 313 -2.86 6.16 -6.29
N ASN A 314 -3.31 7.28 -6.84
CA ASN A 314 -2.72 7.82 -8.05
C ASN A 314 -1.27 8.25 -7.81
N THR A 315 -0.39 7.92 -8.76
CA THR A 315 1.00 8.37 -8.79
C THR A 315 1.38 8.81 -10.19
N GLU A 316 2.40 9.65 -10.28
CA GLU A 316 2.87 10.19 -11.54
C GLU A 316 4.39 10.40 -11.50
N PRO A 317 5.14 9.93 -12.50
CA PRO A 317 6.59 10.09 -12.50
C PRO A 317 6.95 11.57 -12.71
N ASN A 318 8.17 11.94 -12.34
CA ASN A 318 8.68 13.28 -12.64
C ASN A 318 8.81 13.48 -14.16
N TYR A 319 8.54 14.70 -14.62
CA TYR A 319 8.76 15.12 -16.00
C TYR A 319 9.93 16.10 -16.05
N TYR A 320 10.63 16.14 -17.19
CA TYR A 320 11.83 16.94 -17.34
C TYR A 320 11.71 17.80 -18.58
N LYS A 321 11.84 19.12 -18.41
CA LYS A 321 11.90 20.07 -19.51
C LYS A 321 13.33 20.45 -19.81
N ILE A 322 13.61 20.67 -21.09
CA ILE A 322 14.88 21.23 -21.52
C ILE A 322 14.88 22.71 -21.12
N ARG A 323 15.81 23.08 -20.25
CA ARG A 323 16.01 24.44 -19.78
C ARG A 323 17.23 25.02 -20.48
N VAL A 324 16.99 26.00 -21.33
CA VAL A 324 18.02 26.73 -22.06
C VAL A 324 18.25 28.06 -21.36
N LYS A 325 19.43 28.23 -20.76
CA LYS A 325 19.85 29.49 -20.15
C LYS A 325 20.80 30.23 -21.10
N PHE A 326 20.54 31.51 -21.31
CA PHE A 326 21.32 32.38 -22.19
C PHE A 326 22.38 33.18 -21.42
N GLU A 327 23.36 33.73 -22.12
CA GLU A 327 24.42 34.57 -21.53
C GLU A 327 23.89 35.83 -20.83
N ASP A 328 22.74 36.35 -21.29
CA ASP A 328 22.06 37.51 -20.69
C ASP A 328 21.27 37.15 -19.40
N GLY A 329 21.30 35.87 -18.99
CA GLY A 329 20.62 35.36 -17.80
C GLY A 329 19.15 34.96 -18.02
N THR A 330 18.58 35.23 -19.20
CA THR A 330 17.22 34.77 -19.52
C THR A 330 17.17 33.26 -19.72
N VAL A 331 15.98 32.68 -19.54
CA VAL A 331 15.75 31.23 -19.59
C VAL A 331 14.51 30.95 -20.45
N ILE A 332 14.60 29.94 -21.30
CA ILE A 332 13.48 29.39 -22.07
C ILE A 332 13.38 27.89 -21.80
N TYR A 333 12.15 27.37 -21.82
CA TYR A 333 11.84 25.98 -21.57
C TYR A 333 11.21 25.34 -22.81
N PHE A 334 11.61 24.11 -23.09
CA PHE A 334 11.08 23.29 -24.18
C PHE A 334 10.79 21.87 -23.68
N ASP A 335 9.84 21.20 -24.31
CA ASP A 335 9.72 19.75 -24.19
C ASP A 335 10.82 19.05 -25.00
N GLU A 336 11.26 17.86 -24.58
CA GLU A 336 12.49 17.23 -25.13
C GLU A 336 12.50 17.06 -26.66
N ASN A 337 11.31 16.90 -27.26
CA ASN A 337 11.13 16.65 -28.67
C ASN A 337 10.63 17.87 -29.47
N ASP A 338 10.49 19.04 -28.84
CA ASP A 338 10.13 20.27 -29.54
C ASP A 338 11.15 20.59 -30.63
N GLU A 339 10.66 21.01 -31.78
CA GLU A 339 11.50 21.52 -32.86
C GLU A 339 11.84 22.98 -32.58
N VAL A 340 13.14 23.25 -32.44
CA VAL A 340 13.67 24.57 -32.14
C VAL A 340 14.59 24.98 -33.29
N GLU A 341 14.25 26.11 -33.91
CA GLU A 341 15.11 26.76 -34.89
C GLU A 341 16.18 27.58 -34.16
N VAL A 342 17.46 27.31 -34.44
CA VAL A 342 18.58 28.10 -33.93
C VAL A 342 19.03 29.13 -34.96
N ASP A 343 19.62 30.23 -34.49
CA ASP A 343 20.21 31.28 -35.31
C ASP A 343 21.25 30.63 -36.25
N GLY A 344 20.97 30.68 -37.56
CA GLY A 344 21.66 29.85 -38.57
C GLY A 344 20.70 29.01 -39.42
N GLY A 345 19.40 29.00 -39.09
CA GLY A 345 18.34 28.36 -39.87
C GLY A 345 18.28 26.84 -39.74
N ILE A 346 18.98 26.28 -38.74
CA ILE A 346 18.98 24.85 -38.46
C ILE A 346 17.86 24.56 -37.46
N VAL A 347 16.96 23.65 -37.82
CA VAL A 347 15.93 23.13 -36.91
C VAL A 347 16.46 21.84 -36.27
N LYS A 348 16.39 21.78 -34.93
CA LYS A 348 16.75 20.58 -34.18
C LYS A 348 15.82 20.38 -32.99
N LYS A 349 15.79 19.14 -32.50
CA LYS A 349 15.07 18.83 -31.26
C LYS A 349 15.69 19.58 -30.09
N ALA A 350 14.86 20.06 -29.16
CA ALA A 350 15.30 20.80 -27.99
C ALA A 350 16.42 20.08 -27.20
N LYS A 351 16.31 18.76 -27.03
CA LYS A 351 17.34 17.94 -26.36
C LYS A 351 18.71 17.89 -27.06
N LYS A 352 18.82 18.44 -28.28
CA LYS A 352 20.07 18.53 -29.06
C LYS A 352 20.62 19.97 -29.13
N ILE A 353 20.02 20.92 -28.44
CA ILE A 353 20.56 22.28 -28.29
C ILE A 353 21.85 22.21 -27.45
N THR A 354 22.83 23.02 -27.81
CA THR A 354 24.15 23.08 -27.17
C THR A 354 24.56 24.53 -26.90
N SER A 355 25.64 24.74 -26.15
CA SER A 355 26.22 26.07 -25.90
C SER A 355 26.86 26.72 -27.14
N LEU A 356 26.91 26.02 -28.28
CA LEU A 356 27.34 26.59 -29.56
C LEU A 356 26.20 27.31 -30.29
N ASP A 357 24.97 27.12 -29.84
CA ASP A 357 23.78 27.65 -30.49
C ASP A 357 23.44 29.06 -29.99
N SER A 358 22.67 29.78 -30.82
CA SER A 358 21.97 30.99 -30.42
C SER A 358 20.51 30.88 -30.84
N ILE A 359 19.60 31.49 -30.10
CA ILE A 359 18.16 31.49 -30.40
C ILE A 359 17.65 32.91 -30.23
N ASN A 360 16.98 33.46 -31.25
CA ASN A 360 16.50 34.84 -31.25
C ASN A 360 17.61 35.85 -30.91
N THR A 361 18.78 35.69 -31.54
CA THR A 361 20.01 36.50 -31.33
C THR A 361 20.68 36.36 -29.97
N LYS A 362 20.19 35.45 -29.11
CA LYS A 362 20.75 35.20 -27.78
C LYS A 362 21.61 33.96 -27.76
N ARG A 363 22.85 34.09 -27.32
CA ARG A 363 23.78 32.96 -27.21
C ARG A 363 23.44 32.05 -26.02
N VAL A 364 23.38 30.75 -26.28
CA VAL A 364 23.12 29.74 -25.24
C VAL A 364 24.35 29.61 -24.34
N PHE A 365 24.15 29.82 -23.04
CA PHE A 365 25.19 29.62 -22.03
C PHE A 365 25.27 28.15 -21.59
N ILE A 366 24.12 27.56 -21.24
CA ILE A 366 24.02 26.15 -20.85
C ILE A 366 22.64 25.60 -21.18
N VAL A 367 22.59 24.30 -21.44
CA VAL A 367 21.36 23.50 -21.54
C VAL A 367 21.39 22.46 -20.44
N ASP A 368 20.40 22.49 -19.56
CA ASP A 368 20.17 21.48 -18.53
C ASP A 368 18.72 20.99 -18.57
N LYS A 369 18.38 20.03 -17.71
CA LYS A 369 17.00 19.58 -17.54
C LYS A 369 16.45 20.11 -16.22
N GLU A 370 15.31 20.78 -16.28
CA GLU A 370 14.59 21.18 -15.07
C GLU A 370 13.52 20.15 -14.73
N LYS A 371 13.54 19.70 -13.47
CA LYS A 371 12.58 18.74 -12.93
C LYS A 371 11.24 19.43 -12.65
N ILE A 372 10.18 18.83 -13.18
CA ILE A 372 8.79 19.07 -12.79
C ILE A 372 8.33 17.86 -11.99
N ASP A 373 7.95 18.11 -10.73
CA ASP A 373 7.47 17.06 -9.85
C ASP A 373 6.16 16.45 -10.37
N GLY A 374 6.14 15.13 -10.49
CA GLY A 374 4.89 14.37 -10.61
C GLY A 374 4.25 14.17 -9.23
N ASP A 375 3.65 13.00 -9.00
CA ASP A 375 2.96 12.65 -7.77
C ASP A 375 3.55 11.41 -7.08
N THR A 376 3.94 11.58 -5.80
CA THR A 376 4.40 10.50 -4.92
C THR A 376 3.40 10.38 -3.77
N ALA A 377 2.65 9.28 -3.76
CA ALA A 377 1.58 9.06 -2.79
C ALA A 377 2.12 8.68 -1.41
N VAL A 378 1.32 8.94 -0.38
CA VAL A 378 1.61 8.62 1.01
C VAL A 378 0.31 8.27 1.73
N CYS A 379 0.37 7.35 2.68
CA CYS A 379 -0.80 6.97 3.47
C CYS A 379 -0.52 6.98 4.97
N ASN A 380 -1.53 7.41 5.74
CA ASN A 380 -1.58 7.35 7.20
C ASN A 380 -2.51 6.23 7.62
N LEU A 381 -2.03 5.34 8.49
CA LEU A 381 -2.68 4.07 8.79
C LEU A 381 -3.15 3.97 10.25
N ALA A 382 -4.31 3.37 10.44
CA ALA A 382 -4.80 2.89 11.74
C ALA A 382 -5.73 1.70 11.52
N SER A 383 -5.87 0.83 12.53
CA SER A 383 -6.69 -0.38 12.44
C SER A 383 -7.70 -0.43 13.57
N VAL A 384 -8.97 -0.67 13.21
CA VAL A 384 -10.05 -1.01 14.16
C VAL A 384 -9.83 -2.42 14.67
N ASN A 385 -9.88 -2.62 15.98
CA ASN A 385 -9.72 -3.93 16.60
C ASN A 385 -11.07 -4.65 16.69
N LEU A 386 -11.32 -5.62 15.81
CA LEU A 386 -12.58 -6.35 15.74
C LEU A 386 -12.84 -7.23 16.97
N SER A 387 -11.82 -7.57 17.77
CA SER A 387 -12.07 -8.23 19.07
C SER A 387 -12.75 -7.33 20.11
N LYS A 388 -12.79 -6.01 19.85
CA LYS A 388 -13.42 -5.00 20.72
C LYS A 388 -14.56 -4.26 20.04
N VAL A 389 -14.47 -4.06 18.73
CA VAL A 389 -15.37 -3.22 17.94
C VAL A 389 -15.96 -4.06 16.80
N ASN A 390 -17.09 -4.72 17.08
CA ASN A 390 -17.75 -5.62 16.11
C ASN A 390 -19.29 -5.58 16.14
N THR A 391 -19.85 -4.63 16.89
CA THR A 391 -21.29 -4.30 16.90
C THR A 391 -21.56 -3.01 16.14
N LYS A 392 -22.81 -2.79 15.75
CA LYS A 392 -23.23 -1.55 15.08
C LYS A 392 -22.93 -0.32 15.96
N GLU A 393 -23.29 -0.40 17.23
CA GLU A 393 -23.14 0.67 18.21
C GLU A 393 -21.66 1.02 18.44
N ASP A 394 -20.80 0.02 18.52
CA ASP A 394 -19.35 0.24 18.64
C ASP A 394 -18.79 0.93 17.40
N ILE A 395 -19.16 0.47 16.20
CA ILE A 395 -18.65 1.00 14.94
C ILE A 395 -19.11 2.44 14.71
N GLU A 396 -20.39 2.74 14.94
CA GLU A 396 -20.95 4.10 14.82
C GLU A 396 -20.29 5.09 15.79
N ARG A 397 -19.83 4.62 16.96
CA ARG A 397 -19.11 5.43 17.94
C ARG A 397 -17.63 5.62 17.59
N VAL A 398 -16.94 4.54 17.21
CA VAL A 398 -15.48 4.50 17.11
C VAL A 398 -14.96 5.01 15.77
N VAL A 399 -15.57 4.59 14.65
CA VAL A 399 -15.07 4.90 13.30
C VAL A 399 -14.99 6.41 13.04
N PRO A 400 -16.00 7.25 13.41
CA PRO A 400 -15.90 8.69 13.20
C PRO A 400 -14.73 9.34 13.93
N ILE A 401 -14.38 8.83 15.12
CA ILE A 401 -13.24 9.31 15.91
C ILE A 401 -11.93 8.91 15.20
N ALA A 402 -11.84 7.66 14.72
CA ALA A 402 -10.66 7.16 14.00
C ALA A 402 -10.40 7.93 12.69
N ILE A 403 -11.44 8.23 11.91
CA ILE A 403 -11.31 9.00 10.67
C ILE A 403 -10.78 10.41 10.93
N ARG A 404 -11.29 11.10 11.96
CA ARG A 404 -10.76 12.41 12.34
C ARG A 404 -9.31 12.33 12.81
N MET A 405 -8.99 11.32 13.64
CA MET A 405 -7.62 11.09 14.11
C MET A 405 -6.66 10.94 12.93
N LEU A 406 -7.03 10.16 11.91
CA LEU A 406 -6.24 9.97 10.69
C LEU A 406 -6.16 11.24 9.82
N ASP A 407 -7.25 12.02 9.66
CA ASP A 407 -7.22 13.28 8.91
C ASP A 407 -6.26 14.29 9.56
N ASN A 408 -6.20 14.32 10.90
CA ASN A 408 -5.31 15.22 11.63
C ASN A 408 -3.84 14.88 11.42
N VAL A 409 -3.50 13.59 11.23
CA VAL A 409 -2.13 13.17 10.91
C VAL A 409 -1.62 13.88 9.66
N ILE A 410 -2.47 14.13 8.65
CA ILE A 410 -2.04 14.74 7.37
C ILE A 410 -1.41 16.10 7.60
N ASP A 411 -2.05 16.94 8.42
CA ASP A 411 -1.63 18.32 8.65
C ASP A 411 -0.48 18.40 9.66
N LEU A 412 -0.46 17.47 10.61
CA LEU A 412 0.53 17.39 11.67
C LEU A 412 1.81 16.68 11.28
N ASN A 413 1.82 15.88 10.21
CA ASN A 413 2.95 15.06 9.82
C ASN A 413 4.14 15.89 9.29
N PHE A 414 5.35 15.47 9.66
CA PHE A 414 6.58 15.93 9.02
C PHE A 414 6.78 15.18 7.69
N TYR A 415 6.83 15.91 6.58
CA TYR A 415 7.12 15.33 5.26
C TYR A 415 8.57 15.57 4.88
N PRO A 416 9.31 14.53 4.47
CA PRO A 416 10.72 14.69 4.08
C PRO A 416 10.91 15.31 2.69
N LEU A 417 9.85 15.33 1.87
CA LEU A 417 9.84 15.82 0.50
C LEU A 417 8.59 16.68 0.28
N GLU A 418 8.77 17.84 -0.35
CA GLU A 418 7.67 18.75 -0.67
C GLU A 418 6.64 18.11 -1.61
N LYS A 419 7.11 17.41 -2.66
CA LYS A 419 6.30 16.65 -3.61
C LYS A 419 5.29 15.75 -2.90
N VAL A 420 5.76 14.96 -1.93
CA VAL A 420 4.91 14.04 -1.15
C VAL A 420 3.84 14.78 -0.36
N LYS A 421 4.19 15.91 0.26
CA LYS A 421 3.21 16.75 0.97
C LYS A 421 2.16 17.32 0.01
N LYS A 422 2.59 17.83 -1.15
CA LYS A 422 1.68 18.35 -2.18
C LYS A 422 0.72 17.27 -2.66
N THR A 423 1.22 16.08 -3.01
CA THR A 423 0.38 14.94 -3.42
C THR A 423 -0.62 14.57 -2.33
N ASN A 424 -0.21 14.48 -1.06
CA ASN A 424 -1.14 14.18 0.02
C ASN A 424 -2.20 15.27 0.18
N LEU A 425 -1.85 16.56 0.07
CA LEU A 425 -2.83 17.63 0.23
C LEU A 425 -3.89 17.69 -0.89
N LYS A 426 -3.58 17.18 -2.09
CA LYS A 426 -4.55 17.10 -3.21
C LYS A 426 -5.76 16.22 -2.89
N THR A 427 -5.52 15.07 -2.26
CA THR A 427 -6.55 14.04 -2.02
C THR A 427 -6.80 13.77 -0.53
N ARG A 428 -5.91 14.19 0.36
CA ARG A 428 -5.95 13.95 1.81
C ARG A 428 -6.14 12.47 2.16
N ALA A 429 -5.29 11.63 1.60
CA ALA A 429 -5.44 10.19 1.67
C ALA A 429 -5.16 9.62 3.08
N ILE A 430 -6.02 8.71 3.52
CA ILE A 430 -5.87 7.93 4.76
C ILE A 430 -6.19 6.46 4.49
N GLY A 431 -5.84 5.58 5.44
CA GLY A 431 -6.13 4.16 5.37
C GLY A 431 -6.57 3.60 6.73
N LEU A 432 -7.88 3.54 6.95
CA LEU A 432 -8.47 2.83 8.06
C LEU A 432 -8.64 1.35 7.70
N GLY A 433 -7.96 0.48 8.45
CA GLY A 433 -8.03 -0.96 8.32
C GLY A 433 -8.73 -1.63 9.51
N VAL A 434 -8.59 -2.95 9.57
CA VAL A 434 -9.09 -3.77 10.67
C VAL A 434 -8.04 -4.80 11.11
N MET A 435 -8.12 -5.24 12.36
CA MET A 435 -7.35 -6.35 12.92
C MET A 435 -8.21 -7.18 13.87
N GLY A 436 -7.73 -8.34 14.32
CA GLY A 436 -8.43 -9.12 15.35
C GLY A 436 -9.58 -9.99 14.81
N GLU A 437 -9.66 -10.23 13.50
CA GLU A 437 -10.78 -10.97 12.89
C GLU A 437 -10.89 -12.41 13.43
N ALA A 438 -9.78 -13.14 13.54
CA ALA A 438 -9.79 -14.50 14.05
C ALA A 438 -10.21 -14.58 15.53
N GLN A 439 -9.77 -13.63 16.36
CA GLN A 439 -10.24 -13.55 17.75
C GLN A 439 -11.74 -13.27 17.84
N MET A 440 -12.24 -12.31 17.07
CA MET A 440 -13.67 -11.98 17.04
C MET A 440 -14.51 -13.22 16.69
N LEU A 441 -14.14 -13.95 15.64
CA LEU A 441 -14.86 -15.17 15.24
C LEU A 441 -14.77 -16.24 16.31
N ALA A 442 -13.60 -16.43 16.93
CA ALA A 442 -13.43 -17.44 17.98
C ALA A 442 -14.26 -17.15 19.23
N GLU A 443 -14.35 -15.89 19.64
CA GLU A 443 -15.16 -15.47 20.80
C GLU A 443 -16.67 -15.51 20.52
N GLN A 444 -17.08 -15.35 19.26
CA GLN A 444 -18.47 -15.51 18.82
C GLN A 444 -18.82 -16.94 18.44
N GLU A 445 -17.89 -17.88 18.59
CA GLU A 445 -18.10 -19.28 18.24
C GLU A 445 -18.47 -19.50 16.76
N ILE A 446 -17.91 -18.69 15.87
CA ILE A 446 -18.11 -18.75 14.41
C ILE A 446 -16.94 -19.50 13.76
N GLU A 447 -17.25 -20.50 12.92
CA GLU A 447 -16.24 -21.25 12.20
C GLU A 447 -15.63 -20.44 11.05
N TRP A 448 -14.31 -20.43 10.97
CA TRP A 448 -13.58 -19.69 9.93
C TRP A 448 -13.95 -20.20 8.53
N GLY A 449 -14.54 -19.33 7.74
CA GLY A 449 -14.86 -19.60 6.33
C GLY A 449 -16.24 -20.23 6.10
N SER A 450 -17.03 -20.37 7.17
CA SER A 450 -18.45 -20.67 7.09
C SER A 450 -19.25 -19.53 6.44
N ASP A 451 -20.49 -19.82 6.04
CA ASP A 451 -21.41 -18.79 5.55
C ASP A 451 -21.72 -17.74 6.62
N GLU A 452 -21.76 -18.13 7.90
CA GLU A 452 -21.91 -17.23 9.04
C GLU A 452 -20.73 -16.26 9.15
N HIS A 453 -19.50 -16.77 9.00
CA HIS A 453 -18.31 -15.92 8.92
C HIS A 453 -18.44 -14.89 7.78
N PHE A 454 -18.75 -15.33 6.56
CA PHE A 454 -18.86 -14.42 5.42
C PHE A 454 -19.96 -13.36 5.61
N GLN A 455 -21.10 -13.73 6.20
CA GLN A 455 -22.16 -12.76 6.52
C GLN A 455 -21.74 -11.77 7.59
N LYS A 456 -21.09 -12.24 8.66
CA LYS A 456 -20.66 -11.39 9.77
C LYS A 456 -19.60 -10.38 9.36
N ILE A 457 -18.59 -10.80 8.59
CA ILE A 457 -17.55 -9.88 8.13
C ILE A 457 -18.09 -8.90 7.07
N ASP A 458 -19.05 -9.33 6.24
CA ASP A 458 -19.74 -8.43 5.31
C ASP A 458 -20.51 -7.32 6.03
N GLU A 459 -21.23 -7.67 7.11
CA GLU A 459 -21.94 -6.71 7.96
C GLU A 459 -20.99 -5.70 8.62
N ILE A 460 -19.91 -6.18 9.22
CA ILE A 460 -18.92 -5.31 9.88
C ILE A 460 -18.28 -4.37 8.87
N MET A 461 -17.86 -4.89 7.71
CA MET A 461 -17.20 -4.06 6.71
C MET A 461 -18.15 -3.08 6.03
N GLU A 462 -19.44 -3.44 5.85
CA GLU A 462 -20.47 -2.47 5.46
C GLU A 462 -20.54 -1.32 6.49
N ALA A 463 -20.65 -1.66 7.78
CA ALA A 463 -20.79 -0.68 8.85
C ALA A 463 -19.57 0.25 8.94
N ILE A 464 -18.36 -0.29 8.82
CA ILE A 464 -17.11 0.49 8.81
C ILE A 464 -17.08 1.40 7.60
N SER A 465 -17.39 0.88 6.40
CA SER A 465 -17.37 1.66 5.16
C SER A 465 -18.36 2.82 5.18
N TYR A 466 -19.60 2.54 5.58
CA TYR A 466 -20.65 3.55 5.70
C TYR A 466 -20.25 4.66 6.67
N ASN A 467 -19.80 4.30 7.87
CA ASN A 467 -19.45 5.27 8.90
C ASN A 467 -18.15 6.02 8.57
N ALA A 468 -17.19 5.40 7.87
CA ALA A 468 -15.98 6.06 7.42
C ALA A 468 -16.30 7.16 6.39
N ILE A 469 -17.12 6.83 5.39
CA ILE A 469 -17.55 7.78 4.36
C ILE A 469 -18.38 8.91 4.98
N LYS A 470 -19.35 8.57 5.85
CA LYS A 470 -20.17 9.54 6.57
C LYS A 470 -19.33 10.49 7.43
N ALA A 471 -18.34 9.97 8.14
CA ALA A 471 -17.45 10.77 8.97
C ALA A 471 -16.59 11.72 8.14
N SER A 472 -16.01 11.25 7.03
CA SER A 472 -15.25 12.10 6.11
C SER A 472 -16.12 13.17 5.44
N SER A 473 -17.38 12.85 5.13
CA SER A 473 -18.33 13.83 4.61
C SER A 473 -18.71 14.89 5.66
N ASN A 474 -18.88 14.51 6.92
CA ASN A 474 -19.07 15.47 8.01
C ASN A 474 -17.86 16.38 8.20
N LEU A 475 -16.64 15.82 8.13
CA LEU A 475 -15.40 16.61 8.17
C LEU A 475 -15.29 17.57 6.98
N ALA A 476 -15.87 17.24 5.83
CA ALA A 476 -15.85 18.11 4.66
C ALA A 476 -16.64 19.41 4.90
N ILE A 477 -17.73 19.34 5.67
CA ILE A 477 -18.51 20.52 6.09
C ILE A 477 -17.69 21.37 7.06
N GLU A 478 -17.05 20.72 8.04
CA GLU A 478 -16.35 21.41 9.11
C GLU A 478 -15.01 22.01 8.67
N LYS A 479 -14.22 21.24 7.91
CA LYS A 479 -12.82 21.56 7.57
C LYS A 479 -12.60 21.80 6.07
N GLY A 480 -13.64 21.64 5.24
CA GLY A 480 -13.56 21.75 3.79
C GLY A 480 -13.30 20.43 3.07
N LYS A 481 -13.79 20.33 1.84
CA LYS A 481 -13.61 19.18 0.94
C LYS A 481 -12.14 19.03 0.53
N TYR A 482 -11.70 17.82 0.15
CA TYR A 482 -10.38 17.69 -0.47
C TYR A 482 -10.34 18.43 -1.84
N PRO A 483 -9.21 19.04 -2.22
CA PRO A 483 -9.11 19.88 -3.42
C PRO A 483 -9.58 19.22 -4.72
N GLU A 484 -9.31 17.94 -4.91
CA GLU A 484 -9.64 17.20 -6.14
C GLU A 484 -11.03 16.53 -6.12
N PHE A 485 -11.92 16.92 -5.21
CA PHE A 485 -13.23 16.27 -5.06
C PHE A 485 -14.08 16.29 -6.33
N ASN A 486 -14.15 17.41 -7.03
CA ASN A 486 -15.00 17.55 -8.21
C ASN A 486 -14.52 16.65 -9.35
N GLY A 487 -15.41 15.80 -9.87
CA GLY A 487 -15.13 14.82 -10.91
C GLY A 487 -14.81 13.42 -10.37
N SER A 488 -14.57 13.28 -9.07
CA SER A 488 -14.34 11.98 -8.43
C SER A 488 -15.60 11.11 -8.42
N SER A 489 -15.42 9.80 -8.23
CA SER A 489 -16.50 8.85 -7.96
C SER A 489 -17.38 9.32 -6.79
N TRP A 490 -16.76 9.87 -5.73
CA TRP A 490 -17.49 10.43 -4.60
C TRP A 490 -18.42 11.57 -5.00
N SER A 491 -17.95 12.51 -5.82
CA SER A 491 -18.77 13.65 -6.29
C SER A 491 -19.94 13.23 -7.18
N GLN A 492 -19.83 12.07 -7.82
CA GLN A 492 -20.89 11.44 -8.61
C GLN A 492 -21.83 10.57 -7.74
N GLY A 493 -21.50 10.41 -6.45
CA GLY A 493 -22.19 9.54 -5.52
C GLY A 493 -22.03 8.06 -5.84
N ILE A 494 -20.87 7.65 -6.37
CA ILE A 494 -20.45 6.26 -6.56
C ILE A 494 -19.67 5.84 -5.31
N MET A 495 -20.05 4.71 -4.72
CA MET A 495 -19.51 4.15 -3.47
C MET A 495 -18.77 2.84 -3.76
N PRO A 496 -17.92 2.34 -2.84
CA PRO A 496 -17.16 1.09 -3.05
C PRO A 496 -18.04 -0.09 -3.47
N ILE A 497 -19.23 -0.22 -2.86
CA ILE A 497 -20.16 -1.30 -3.15
C ILE A 497 -20.71 -1.28 -4.58
N ASP A 498 -20.74 -0.15 -5.28
CA ASP A 498 -21.26 -0.09 -6.66
C ASP A 498 -20.28 -0.68 -7.67
N VAL A 499 -19.00 -0.38 -7.46
CA VAL A 499 -17.89 -0.85 -8.30
C VAL A 499 -17.37 -2.22 -7.87
N ALA A 500 -17.84 -2.74 -6.72
CA ALA A 500 -17.47 -4.06 -6.23
C ALA A 500 -17.82 -5.18 -7.23
N ASN A 501 -16.92 -6.17 -7.31
CA ASN A 501 -17.00 -7.30 -8.24
C ASN A 501 -18.30 -8.11 -8.04
N LYS A 502 -18.95 -8.44 -9.17
CA LYS A 502 -20.24 -9.14 -9.18
C LYS A 502 -20.16 -10.55 -8.58
N GLU A 503 -19.07 -11.27 -8.80
CA GLU A 503 -18.86 -12.61 -8.24
C GLU A 503 -18.59 -12.55 -6.74
N ALA A 504 -17.88 -11.53 -6.25
CA ALA A 504 -17.72 -11.32 -4.81
C ALA A 504 -19.05 -11.03 -4.10
N LYS A 505 -19.95 -10.26 -4.73
CA LYS A 505 -21.30 -10.00 -4.18
C LYS A 505 -22.11 -11.28 -3.98
N LYS A 506 -21.93 -12.28 -4.86
CA LYS A 506 -22.61 -13.58 -4.77
C LYS A 506 -22.15 -14.45 -3.60
N LEU A 507 -21.01 -14.15 -2.96
CA LEU A 507 -20.52 -14.89 -1.79
C LEU A 507 -21.38 -14.67 -0.54
N THR A 508 -22.22 -13.62 -0.53
CA THR A 508 -23.12 -13.30 0.57
C THR A 508 -24.53 -13.01 0.02
N PRO A 509 -25.22 -14.00 -0.56
CA PRO A 509 -26.43 -13.79 -1.35
C PRO A 509 -27.63 -13.33 -0.53
N ASN A 510 -27.65 -13.61 0.78
CA ASN A 510 -28.73 -13.26 1.69
C ASN A 510 -28.62 -11.82 2.25
N ARG A 511 -27.51 -11.13 1.98
CA ARG A 511 -27.29 -9.73 2.40
C ARG A 511 -28.00 -8.82 1.39
N GLY A 512 -29.18 -8.34 1.77
CA GLY A 512 -30.04 -7.56 0.89
C GLY A 512 -31.53 -7.93 0.93
N GLY A 513 -31.89 -9.16 1.37
CA GLY A 513 -33.27 -9.65 1.61
C GLY A 513 -34.41 -9.00 0.80
N LEU A 514 -35.56 -8.80 1.43
CA LEU A 514 -36.64 -7.93 0.92
C LEU A 514 -36.39 -6.44 1.24
N PHE A 515 -35.45 -6.14 2.15
CA PHE A 515 -35.29 -4.84 2.82
C PHE A 515 -33.95 -4.12 2.53
N GLY A 516 -33.08 -4.69 1.71
CA GLY A 516 -31.79 -4.10 1.33
C GLY A 516 -30.66 -4.35 2.33
N TYR A 517 -29.60 -3.56 2.18
CA TYR A 517 -28.47 -3.47 3.11
C TYR A 517 -28.89 -2.85 4.46
N ILE A 518 -28.08 -3.02 5.52
CA ILE A 518 -28.44 -2.51 6.85
C ILE A 518 -28.44 -0.98 6.88
N TYR A 519 -27.51 -0.37 6.15
CA TYR A 519 -27.39 1.08 6.09
C TYR A 519 -28.03 1.68 4.85
N ASP A 520 -28.58 2.89 5.00
CA ASP A 520 -29.16 3.65 3.91
C ASP A 520 -28.08 4.35 3.06
N TRP A 521 -27.58 3.61 2.09
CA TRP A 521 -26.60 4.08 1.12
C TRP A 521 -27.13 5.19 0.21
N ASN A 522 -28.44 5.25 -0.05
CA ASN A 522 -29.00 6.30 -0.91
C ASN A 522 -28.93 7.67 -0.21
N SER A 523 -29.31 7.72 1.08
CA SER A 523 -29.15 8.93 1.88
C SER A 523 -27.69 9.37 2.00
N LEU A 524 -26.76 8.41 2.16
CA LEU A 524 -25.33 8.73 2.21
C LEU A 524 -24.80 9.29 0.88
N ARG A 525 -25.25 8.77 -0.28
CA ARG A 525 -24.88 9.33 -1.59
C ARG A 525 -25.30 10.78 -1.74
N GLU A 526 -26.55 11.08 -1.43
CA GLU A 526 -27.07 12.44 -1.56
C GLU A 526 -26.36 13.39 -0.58
N LYS A 527 -26.06 12.91 0.63
CA LYS A 527 -25.20 13.62 1.57
C LYS A 527 -23.82 13.91 0.97
N VAL A 528 -23.12 12.90 0.45
CA VAL A 528 -21.76 13.05 -0.10
C VAL A 528 -21.74 13.99 -1.30
N LYS A 529 -22.72 13.90 -2.22
CA LYS A 529 -22.84 14.84 -3.35
C LYS A 529 -22.99 16.28 -2.88
N LYS A 530 -23.84 16.51 -1.88
CA LYS A 530 -24.11 17.84 -1.32
C LYS A 530 -22.92 18.37 -0.53
N ASP A 531 -22.54 17.64 0.52
CA ASP A 531 -21.62 18.07 1.57
C ASP A 531 -20.15 17.85 1.18
N GLY A 532 -19.89 16.97 0.22
CA GLY A 532 -18.55 16.56 -0.21
C GLY A 532 -17.88 15.55 0.72
N MET A 533 -16.57 15.36 0.49
CA MET A 533 -15.69 14.47 1.25
C MET A 533 -14.42 15.20 1.68
N ARG A 534 -13.93 14.92 2.89
CA ARG A 534 -12.67 15.46 3.39
C ARG A 534 -11.45 14.69 2.85
N ASN A 535 -11.63 13.39 2.59
CA ASN A 535 -10.56 12.47 2.21
C ASN A 535 -10.97 11.73 0.92
N GLY A 536 -10.08 11.73 -0.07
CA GLY A 536 -10.27 11.10 -1.37
C GLY A 536 -10.02 9.60 -1.37
N TYR A 537 -9.25 9.11 -0.39
CA TYR A 537 -9.03 7.69 -0.10
C TYR A 537 -9.19 7.45 1.41
N LEU A 538 -9.85 6.35 1.81
CA LEU A 538 -10.32 6.15 3.19
C LEU A 538 -9.85 4.84 3.84
N MET A 539 -9.97 3.71 3.15
CA MET A 539 -9.92 2.39 3.77
C MET A 539 -8.89 1.50 3.08
N ALA A 540 -7.95 0.99 3.88
CA ALA A 540 -6.91 0.07 3.47
C ALA A 540 -6.57 -0.84 4.65
N ILE A 541 -6.53 -2.16 4.42
CA ILE A 541 -6.21 -3.13 5.47
C ILE A 541 -4.73 -3.50 5.37
N ALA A 542 -3.90 -2.76 6.10
CA ALA A 542 -2.48 -3.04 6.26
C ALA A 542 -2.25 -4.23 7.20
N PRO A 543 -1.10 -4.92 7.10
CA PRO A 543 -0.77 -5.96 8.06
C PRO A 543 -0.50 -5.31 9.44
N THR A 544 -0.80 -6.01 10.54
CA THR A 544 -0.80 -5.38 11.88
C THR A 544 0.09 -6.09 12.89
N SER A 545 1.28 -6.56 12.54
CA SER A 545 2.06 -7.41 13.46
C SER A 545 2.41 -6.72 14.78
N SER A 546 3.16 -5.61 14.73
CA SER A 546 3.65 -4.96 15.95
C SER A 546 2.50 -4.43 16.82
N ILE A 547 1.47 -3.85 16.19
CA ILE A 547 0.32 -3.26 16.91
C ILE A 547 -0.67 -4.33 17.42
N SER A 548 -0.80 -5.49 16.77
CA SER A 548 -1.63 -6.58 17.29
C SER A 548 -0.97 -7.27 18.48
N ILE A 549 0.37 -7.40 18.47
CA ILE A 549 1.13 -7.87 19.63
C ILE A 549 0.96 -6.89 20.80
N LEU A 550 1.13 -5.59 20.54
CA LEU A 550 0.96 -4.54 21.54
C LEU A 550 -0.42 -4.60 22.20
N THR A 551 -1.48 -4.74 21.39
CA THR A 551 -2.87 -4.81 21.88
C THR A 551 -3.30 -6.20 22.36
N GLY A 552 -2.48 -7.23 22.16
CA GLY A 552 -2.77 -8.60 22.54
C GLY A 552 -3.92 -9.24 21.74
N THR A 553 -4.09 -8.87 20.47
CA THR A 553 -5.11 -9.43 19.56
C THR A 553 -4.49 -10.24 18.41
N THR A 554 -5.30 -10.95 17.63
CA THR A 554 -4.84 -11.67 16.44
C THR A 554 -4.50 -10.71 15.30
N GLN A 555 -3.48 -11.06 14.51
CA GLN A 555 -2.99 -10.23 13.41
C GLN A 555 -4.05 -10.07 12.30
N THR A 556 -4.26 -8.83 11.87
CA THR A 556 -4.98 -8.46 10.63
C THR A 556 -6.32 -9.20 10.44
N ILE A 557 -6.49 -9.87 9.28
CA ILE A 557 -7.74 -10.44 8.74
C ILE A 557 -7.60 -11.94 8.45
N GLU A 558 -6.59 -12.57 9.01
CA GLU A 558 -6.17 -13.92 8.67
C GLU A 558 -6.44 -14.89 9.82
N PRO A 559 -6.61 -16.19 9.51
CA PRO A 559 -6.61 -17.23 10.52
C PRO A 559 -5.28 -17.23 11.27
N VAL A 560 -5.26 -17.76 12.50
CA VAL A 560 -4.07 -17.75 13.33
C VAL A 560 -3.02 -18.71 12.77
N TYR A 561 -1.73 -18.36 12.86
CA TYR A 561 -0.64 -19.25 12.45
C TYR A 561 -0.66 -20.56 13.26
N LYS A 562 -0.66 -20.42 14.59
CA LYS A 562 -0.76 -21.50 15.58
C LYS A 562 -1.58 -20.99 16.77
N ARG A 563 -2.19 -21.91 17.52
CA ARG A 563 -2.92 -21.58 18.77
C ARG A 563 -1.97 -21.29 19.94
N LYS A 564 -0.79 -21.91 19.91
CA LYS A 564 0.27 -21.83 20.92
C LYS A 564 1.62 -21.86 20.22
N TRP A 565 2.56 -21.03 20.65
CA TRP A 565 3.92 -20.98 20.14
C TRP A 565 4.84 -20.32 21.16
N PHE A 566 6.14 -20.33 20.90
CA PHE A 566 7.16 -19.57 21.63
C PHE A 566 7.61 -18.41 20.75
N GLU A 567 7.58 -17.20 21.30
CA GLU A 567 8.14 -16.02 20.67
C GLU A 567 9.56 -15.83 21.21
N GLU A 568 10.55 -15.75 20.32
CA GLU A 568 11.93 -15.44 20.72
C GLU A 568 12.12 -13.92 20.77
N ASN A 569 12.61 -13.39 21.89
CA ASN A 569 13.04 -12.00 21.99
C ASN A 569 14.37 -11.89 22.73
N LEU A 570 14.88 -10.65 22.87
CA LEU A 570 16.14 -10.36 23.58
C LEU A 570 16.18 -10.86 25.03
N SER A 571 15.04 -11.24 25.61
CA SER A 571 14.90 -11.75 26.98
C SER A 571 14.67 -13.28 27.05
N GLY A 572 14.65 -13.98 25.91
CA GLY A 572 14.49 -15.44 25.81
C GLY A 572 13.22 -15.89 25.06
N LEU A 573 12.88 -17.16 25.21
CA LEU A 573 11.68 -17.77 24.63
C LEU A 573 10.46 -17.53 25.54
N ILE A 574 9.46 -16.82 25.02
CA ILE A 574 8.23 -16.52 25.74
C ILE A 574 7.12 -17.42 25.20
N PRO A 575 6.45 -18.24 26.03
CA PRO A 575 5.27 -18.96 25.58
C PRO A 575 4.11 -17.99 25.34
N VAL A 576 3.49 -18.09 24.17
CA VAL A 576 2.37 -17.27 23.75
C VAL A 576 1.22 -18.17 23.31
N VAL A 577 0.01 -17.75 23.63
CA VAL A 577 -1.22 -18.38 23.17
C VAL A 577 -2.10 -17.34 22.50
N VAL A 578 -2.97 -17.78 21.61
CA VAL A 578 -4.00 -16.90 21.05
C VAL A 578 -4.91 -16.36 22.15
N PRO A 579 -5.48 -15.15 22.00
CA PRO A 579 -6.26 -14.51 23.05
C PRO A 579 -7.48 -15.33 23.46
N ASN A 580 -7.81 -15.32 24.76
CA ASN A 580 -9.00 -16.01 25.31
C ASN A 580 -9.12 -17.50 24.91
N LEU A 581 -8.00 -18.20 24.70
CA LEU A 581 -7.98 -19.62 24.37
C LEU A 581 -8.49 -20.48 25.54
N ASN A 582 -9.59 -21.19 25.33
CA ASN A 582 -10.20 -22.12 26.27
C ASN A 582 -10.88 -23.28 25.52
N ILE A 583 -11.53 -24.21 26.23
CA ILE A 583 -12.16 -25.39 25.62
C ILE A 583 -13.22 -25.02 24.56
N LYS A 584 -13.96 -23.92 24.77
CA LYS A 584 -14.98 -23.47 23.81
C LYS A 584 -14.35 -22.81 22.58
N THR A 585 -13.37 -21.93 22.78
CA THR A 585 -12.76 -21.13 21.70
C THR A 585 -11.71 -21.91 20.88
N TRP A 586 -11.18 -23.02 21.41
CA TRP A 586 -10.10 -23.80 20.78
C TRP A 586 -10.36 -24.17 19.32
N LYS A 587 -11.55 -24.70 19.03
CA LYS A 587 -11.89 -25.21 17.68
C LYS A 587 -12.05 -24.09 16.65
N TYR A 588 -12.41 -22.88 17.09
CA TYR A 588 -12.67 -21.74 16.21
C TYR A 588 -11.40 -20.97 15.82
N TYR A 589 -10.30 -21.14 16.57
CA TYR A 589 -8.98 -20.72 16.14
C TYR A 589 -8.41 -21.69 15.09
N ALA A 590 -8.81 -21.53 13.84
CA ALA A 590 -8.32 -22.32 12.71
C ALA A 590 -6.84 -21.99 12.40
N PRO A 591 -5.94 -22.99 12.30
CA PRO A 591 -4.56 -22.79 11.85
C PRO A 591 -4.51 -22.43 10.36
N ALA A 592 -3.79 -21.37 10.01
CA ALA A 592 -3.76 -20.83 8.65
C ALA A 592 -3.28 -21.83 7.57
N TYR A 593 -2.33 -22.69 7.91
CA TYR A 593 -1.74 -23.70 7.02
C TYR A 593 -2.65 -24.91 6.75
N ASP A 594 -3.64 -25.14 7.61
CA ASP A 594 -4.55 -26.26 7.48
C ASP A 594 -5.82 -25.88 6.70
N LEU A 595 -6.11 -24.58 6.57
CA LEU A 595 -7.24 -24.05 5.82
C LEU A 595 -7.04 -24.16 4.30
N ASP A 596 -8.11 -24.44 3.55
CA ASP A 596 -8.09 -24.24 2.09
C ASP A 596 -7.97 -22.74 1.79
N GLN A 597 -6.88 -22.34 1.16
CA GLN A 597 -6.60 -20.93 0.85
C GLN A 597 -7.64 -20.32 -0.10
N LYS A 598 -8.41 -21.12 -0.86
CA LYS A 598 -9.56 -20.61 -1.63
C LYS A 598 -10.66 -20.03 -0.74
N ILE A 599 -10.83 -20.54 0.48
CA ILE A 599 -11.76 -19.99 1.48
C ILE A 599 -11.24 -18.64 1.99
N LEU A 600 -9.93 -18.52 2.23
CA LEU A 600 -9.29 -17.26 2.62
C LEU A 600 -9.48 -16.18 1.54
N ILE A 601 -9.28 -16.53 0.27
CA ILE A 601 -9.53 -15.64 -0.87
C ILE A 601 -10.99 -15.18 -0.92
N LYS A 602 -11.96 -16.06 -0.64
CA LYS A 602 -13.37 -15.68 -0.56
C LYS A 602 -13.62 -14.68 0.57
N ALA A 603 -13.09 -14.92 1.77
CA ALA A 603 -13.19 -13.99 2.90
C ALA A 603 -12.61 -12.60 2.54
N ALA A 604 -11.42 -12.59 1.95
CA ALA A 604 -10.79 -11.35 1.47
C ALA A 604 -11.67 -10.62 0.45
N SER A 605 -12.29 -11.37 -0.48
CA SER A 605 -13.16 -10.80 -1.50
C SER A 605 -14.44 -10.21 -0.91
N VAL A 606 -14.97 -10.79 0.17
CA VAL A 606 -16.10 -10.24 0.91
C VAL A 606 -15.73 -8.87 1.50
N ARG A 607 -14.56 -8.74 2.13
CA ARG A 607 -14.07 -7.45 2.65
C ARG A 607 -13.81 -6.43 1.54
N GLN A 608 -13.22 -6.88 0.42
CA GLN A 608 -12.78 -6.01 -0.69
C GLN A 608 -13.93 -5.19 -1.30
N LYS A 609 -15.17 -5.68 -1.21
CA LYS A 609 -16.38 -4.98 -1.68
C LYS A 609 -16.57 -3.60 -1.04
N TRP A 610 -16.06 -3.42 0.17
CA TRP A 610 -16.38 -2.29 1.04
C TRP A 610 -15.24 -1.28 1.16
N ILE A 611 -14.04 -1.59 0.64
CA ILE A 611 -12.85 -0.76 0.77
C ILE A 611 -12.43 -0.17 -0.59
N ASP A 612 -12.06 1.11 -0.59
CA ASP A 612 -11.67 1.87 -1.78
C ASP A 612 -10.21 1.62 -2.20
N GLN A 613 -9.31 1.29 -1.27
CA GLN A 613 -7.96 0.81 -1.55
C GLN A 613 -7.92 -0.72 -1.48
N GLY A 614 -6.90 -1.36 -0.91
CA GLY A 614 -6.74 -2.81 -0.88
C GLY A 614 -6.51 -3.38 0.51
N GLN A 615 -6.05 -4.63 0.53
CA GLN A 615 -5.78 -5.38 1.75
C GLN A 615 -4.59 -6.31 1.55
N SER A 616 -3.72 -6.41 2.55
CA SER A 616 -2.61 -7.35 2.53
C SER A 616 -3.10 -8.75 2.88
N THR A 617 -3.45 -9.55 1.87
CA THR A 617 -3.88 -10.95 2.06
C THR A 617 -2.72 -11.91 1.82
N ASN A 618 -2.21 -12.53 2.87
CA ASN A 618 -1.24 -13.62 2.79
C ASN A 618 -1.91 -14.93 2.38
N ILE A 619 -1.11 -15.81 1.78
CA ILE A 619 -1.48 -17.17 1.41
C ILE A 619 -0.55 -18.13 2.16
N PHE A 620 -1.11 -19.16 2.79
CA PHE A 620 -0.37 -20.11 3.62
C PHE A 620 -0.38 -21.48 2.97
N ILE A 621 0.79 -22.05 2.71
CA ILE A 621 0.90 -23.34 2.03
C ILE A 621 1.85 -24.26 2.77
N ARG A 622 1.38 -25.48 3.00
CA ARG A 622 2.22 -26.60 3.43
C ARG A 622 2.89 -27.23 2.22
N LEU A 623 4.15 -27.62 2.37
CA LEU A 623 4.95 -28.20 1.28
C LEU A 623 4.32 -29.48 0.70
N ASP A 624 3.63 -30.27 1.51
CA ASP A 624 2.92 -31.49 1.10
C ASP A 624 1.68 -31.23 0.22
N LYS A 625 1.10 -30.03 0.29
CA LYS A 625 -0.05 -29.60 -0.53
C LYS A 625 0.33 -28.66 -1.66
N ALA A 626 1.58 -28.19 -1.70
CA ALA A 626 2.05 -27.22 -2.68
C ALA A 626 2.09 -27.85 -4.09
N SER A 627 1.30 -27.30 -5.02
CA SER A 627 1.39 -27.66 -6.43
C SER A 627 1.13 -26.45 -7.31
N GLY A 628 1.73 -26.44 -8.51
CA GLY A 628 1.49 -25.37 -9.48
C GLY A 628 0.01 -25.23 -9.86
N LYS A 629 -0.73 -26.34 -9.89
CA LYS A 629 -2.20 -26.33 -10.11
C LYS A 629 -2.93 -25.61 -8.97
N TYR A 630 -2.60 -25.93 -7.73
CA TYR A 630 -3.25 -25.31 -6.57
C TYR A 630 -2.95 -23.81 -6.47
N LEU A 631 -1.69 -23.41 -6.66
CA LEU A 631 -1.32 -21.99 -6.75
C LEU A 631 -2.08 -21.27 -7.87
N HIS A 632 -2.17 -21.87 -9.05
CA HIS A 632 -2.95 -21.32 -10.15
C HIS A 632 -4.42 -21.14 -9.77
N GLU A 633 -5.07 -22.14 -9.15
CA GLU A 633 -6.46 -22.03 -8.71
C GLU A 633 -6.68 -20.88 -7.71
N ILE A 634 -5.78 -20.70 -6.73
CA ILE A 634 -5.87 -19.64 -5.72
C ILE A 634 -5.82 -18.25 -6.38
N TYR A 635 -4.80 -17.99 -7.19
CA TYR A 635 -4.59 -16.66 -7.76
C TYR A 635 -5.55 -16.35 -8.92
N MET A 636 -6.00 -17.35 -9.69
CA MET A 636 -7.10 -17.17 -10.64
C MET A 636 -8.40 -16.84 -9.92
N LEU A 637 -8.68 -17.46 -8.77
CA LEU A 637 -9.86 -17.16 -7.97
C LEU A 637 -9.78 -15.73 -7.40
N ALA A 638 -8.62 -15.32 -6.89
CA ALA A 638 -8.38 -13.97 -6.40
C ALA A 638 -8.70 -12.91 -7.45
N TRP A 639 -8.18 -13.11 -8.68
CA TRP A 639 -8.47 -12.24 -9.82
C TRP A 639 -9.96 -12.20 -10.15
N LYS A 640 -10.61 -13.36 -10.30
CA LYS A 640 -12.03 -13.48 -10.67
C LYS A 640 -12.97 -12.85 -9.66
N LEU A 641 -12.64 -12.95 -8.37
CA LEU A 641 -13.42 -12.35 -7.29
C LEU A 641 -13.10 -10.87 -7.04
N GLY A 642 -12.21 -10.26 -7.85
CA GLY A 642 -11.98 -8.82 -7.79
C GLY A 642 -11.04 -8.36 -6.69
N LEU A 643 -10.18 -9.25 -6.16
CA LEU A 643 -9.09 -8.80 -5.29
C LEU A 643 -8.14 -7.89 -6.07
N LYS A 644 -7.60 -6.89 -5.37
CA LYS A 644 -6.63 -5.94 -5.94
C LYS A 644 -5.19 -6.45 -5.79
N SER A 645 -4.93 -7.29 -4.80
CA SER A 645 -3.61 -7.86 -4.54
C SER A 645 -3.69 -9.11 -3.67
N THR A 646 -2.60 -9.87 -3.70
CA THR A 646 -2.17 -10.77 -2.62
C THR A 646 -0.82 -10.30 -2.09
N TYR A 647 -0.46 -10.73 -0.88
CA TYR A 647 0.74 -10.30 -0.20
C TYR A 647 1.82 -11.39 -0.10
N TYR A 648 2.14 -11.97 1.06
CA TYR A 648 3.10 -13.06 1.11
C TYR A 648 2.49 -14.40 0.72
N LEU A 649 3.27 -15.20 0.02
CA LEU A 649 3.11 -16.65 0.01
C LEU A 649 4.01 -17.23 1.10
N ARG A 650 3.40 -17.68 2.20
CA ARG A 650 4.08 -18.25 3.37
C ARG A 650 4.12 -19.77 3.22
N SER A 651 5.28 -20.33 2.91
CA SER A 651 5.53 -21.77 2.96
C SER A 651 5.93 -22.21 4.38
N GLN A 652 5.53 -23.41 4.81
CA GLN A 652 5.96 -23.97 6.09
C GLN A 652 7.29 -24.71 5.90
N SER A 653 8.36 -24.31 6.60
CA SER A 653 9.62 -25.07 6.55
C SER A 653 9.45 -26.45 7.22
N PRO A 654 10.18 -27.49 6.77
CA PRO A 654 10.20 -28.79 7.44
C PRO A 654 10.72 -28.71 8.89
N GLU A 655 11.59 -27.74 9.22
CA GLU A 655 12.09 -27.53 10.59
C GLU A 655 11.09 -26.83 11.53
N ALA A 656 9.90 -26.44 11.06
CA ALA A 656 8.83 -25.85 11.89
C ALA A 656 8.20 -26.84 12.91
N ALA A 657 8.85 -27.98 13.12
CA ALA A 657 8.62 -28.91 14.23
C ALA A 657 8.98 -28.29 15.59
N ASN A 658 9.82 -27.26 15.64
CA ASN A 658 10.03 -26.50 16.86
C ASN A 658 8.92 -25.44 16.98
N ASP A 659 8.24 -25.38 18.12
CA ASP A 659 7.14 -24.45 18.38
C ASP A 659 7.55 -22.97 18.47
N VAL A 660 8.66 -22.57 17.86
CA VAL A 660 9.19 -21.20 17.87
C VAL A 660 8.68 -20.45 16.63
N ALA A 661 8.08 -19.28 16.83
CA ALA A 661 7.75 -18.36 15.74
C ALA A 661 8.92 -17.37 15.54
N ASP A 662 9.55 -17.41 14.37
CA ASP A 662 10.48 -16.38 13.93
C ASP A 662 9.73 -15.33 13.09
N ARG A 663 9.55 -14.14 13.65
CA ARG A 663 8.88 -12.99 13.02
C ARG A 663 9.84 -11.94 12.47
N SER A 664 11.14 -12.25 12.40
CA SER A 664 12.16 -11.33 11.85
C SER A 664 11.92 -10.96 10.37
N MET A 665 11.13 -11.77 9.65
CA MET A 665 10.79 -11.60 8.23
C MET A 665 9.43 -10.94 7.95
N GLU A 666 8.84 -10.21 8.90
CA GLU A 666 7.59 -9.46 8.67
C GLU A 666 7.85 -8.07 8.08
N CYS A 667 6.84 -7.50 7.39
CA CYS A 667 6.85 -6.19 6.74
C CYS A 667 6.95 -5.04 7.77
N LEU A 668 8.06 -4.92 8.49
CA LEU A 668 8.16 -3.94 9.59
C LEU A 668 8.06 -2.49 9.09
N GLY A 669 8.32 -2.21 7.81
CA GLY A 669 8.34 -0.86 7.25
C GLY A 669 6.97 -0.19 7.08
N CYS A 670 5.89 -0.95 6.91
CA CYS A 670 4.52 -0.38 6.81
C CYS A 670 3.63 -0.66 8.03
N GLN A 671 4.06 -1.56 8.91
CA GLN A 671 3.30 -2.06 10.07
C GLN A 671 3.35 -1.11 11.28
#